data_AF-A0A946QE08-F1
#
_entry.id   AF-A0A946QE08-F1
#
_cell.length_a   1.000
_cell.length_b   1.000
_cell.length_c   1.000
_cell.angle_alpha   90.00
_cell.angle_beta   90.00
_cell.angle_gamma   90.00
#
_symmetry.space_group_name_H-M   'P 1'
#
loop_
_entity.id
_entity.type
_entity.pdbx_description
1 polymer ?
#
loop_
_entity_poly.entity_id
_entity_poly.type
_entity_poly.pdbx_seq_one_letter_code
_entity_poly.pdbx_strand_id
1 'polypeptide(L)'
;MKKQTTALLQTSIFRSHPRKVFVVASLALAMISTLPAAIYTLKNNVQVEGSPGKIGGIGETPLAASNTGGEVGTKLVHFADDGMRRTFFSQYQVLNFVNSPPENLERIALNQRVATIGKRLAAVGPILNITPLDEFGRRLVSMQSARGPLHIVQGLTEVNPRYATLESVVTNNSIIWKTRIATSSMPTSVLGRILKNHLDMNNPDDRLKIVRLYMQCERYQDAMFELQSAIEQFPELANLKQQIVQLRQALAERLISEIESRQTAGQHARVYKWLSNFPSEGVAVETLLRARDLLKDYDDQAAMRNKILLDFDRLLEELEDAPTRQSIQPIREEIRGQLNINTIARLADFNRLADDTDLGPDSRLALAISGWLMGQGEVTENLAVAISLFDVRNEVRNYLQSTNVVERQKILERLKELEGSTPANVAKLLAAMKPTLATVTNDPPKESEDGEPLKDDEPDQPQDPLHHIFEIAGPGGAPFAFHVQLPPDYDPYRKYPCIVSLHGAGGSPRQQIDWWAGTYNKQTDLRLGQASRHGYIVIAPAWTKPYQNKYEYSAQEHGKVLYALQNSFKRFSIDTDRVFLSGHSIGGDAVWDIALAHPDLWAGVLPIAATAGKYVGRYWQNAKHISFYFVGGEMDGNRVALNMQDFNRYLTRFGYDTMIVEYKGRGHDHFQDDIHFMFDWMRTHRRSFSPKTIKCTTMRPWDNFFWWVELDGMPSTFITLPLQWPRKEARDALLEAEIGINNRIRVKSPAKIITVYLNPDIIDFQENVSLNLSGKTQNEPIVPNLEVMLEDVRTRGDRFNPFWAKVTMSR
;
A
#
# COMPACT_ATOMS: atom_id res chain seq x y z
N MET A 1 30.43 30.44 57.70
CA MET A 1 31.12 31.51 58.45
C MET A 1 30.38 32.83 58.25
N LYS A 2 29.98 33.48 59.37
CA LYS A 2 29.58 34.90 59.61
C LYS A 2 28.69 35.61 58.56
N LYS A 3 27.39 35.85 58.82
CA LYS A 3 26.73 36.92 59.62
C LYS A 3 26.91 38.37 59.11
N GLN A 4 25.78 38.93 58.64
CA GLN A 4 25.14 40.23 58.94
C GLN A 4 25.95 41.54 58.94
N THR A 5 25.45 42.55 58.23
CA THR A 5 25.23 43.91 58.80
C THR A 5 24.12 44.71 58.10
N THR A 6 23.24 45.26 58.93
CA THR A 6 22.10 46.20 58.78
C THR A 6 22.57 47.65 58.54
N ALA A 7 21.83 48.53 57.82
CA ALA A 7 20.97 49.64 58.34
C ALA A 7 21.55 51.01 57.87
N LEU A 8 20.90 52.19 57.74
CA LEU A 8 19.53 52.75 57.75
C LEU A 8 19.65 54.25 57.31
N LEU A 9 18.50 54.97 57.25
CA LEU A 9 18.25 56.43 57.35
C LEU A 9 18.20 57.26 56.03
N GLN A 10 17.04 57.76 55.56
CA GLN A 10 16.06 58.79 56.05
C GLN A 10 16.36 60.19 55.45
N THR A 11 15.46 60.86 54.71
CA THR A 11 14.45 61.85 55.20
C THR A 11 13.64 62.40 53.99
N SER A 12 12.29 62.28 53.93
CA SER A 12 11.20 63.27 54.17
C SER A 12 11.25 64.56 53.30
N ILE A 13 10.20 65.08 52.62
CA ILE A 13 8.91 65.65 53.11
C ILE A 13 7.86 65.85 51.94
N PHE A 14 6.58 65.56 52.23
CA PHE A 14 5.22 66.03 51.77
C PHE A 14 5.04 67.12 50.66
N ARG A 15 3.97 67.29 49.84
CA ARG A 15 2.51 66.93 49.67
C ARG A 15 2.19 67.25 48.17
N SER A 16 1.33 66.60 47.37
CA SER A 16 -0.16 66.56 47.39
C SER A 16 -0.72 65.64 46.26
N HIS A 17 -1.80 64.91 46.53
CA HIS A 17 -2.59 64.01 45.63
C HIS A 17 -3.60 64.77 44.72
N PRO A 18 -4.36 64.16 43.75
CA PRO A 18 -4.55 62.73 43.45
C PRO A 18 -4.53 62.25 41.97
N ARG A 19 -4.26 60.95 41.81
CA ARG A 19 -4.78 59.97 40.81
C ARG A 19 -4.75 60.31 39.31
N LYS A 20 -3.72 59.79 38.62
CA LYS A 20 -3.86 59.18 37.29
C LYS A 20 -3.14 57.83 37.28
N VAL A 21 -3.91 56.77 37.05
CA VAL A 21 -3.43 55.39 36.89
C VAL A 21 -2.67 55.30 35.56
N PHE A 22 -1.36 55.05 35.63
CA PHE A 22 -0.57 54.60 34.49
C PHE A 22 -0.78 53.10 34.32
N VAL A 23 -1.46 52.69 33.25
CA VAL A 23 -1.38 51.31 32.75
C VAL A 23 -0.22 51.28 31.77
N VAL A 24 0.91 50.76 32.22
CA VAL A 24 1.99 50.31 31.33
C VAL A 24 1.51 48.99 30.73
N ALA A 25 1.13 49.02 29.45
CA ALA A 25 0.77 47.83 28.70
C ALA A 25 2.05 47.07 28.33
N SER A 26 2.34 46.02 29.09
CA SER A 26 3.38 45.05 28.76
C SER A 26 2.90 44.18 27.59
N LEU A 27 3.40 44.44 26.38
CA LEU A 27 3.36 43.47 25.28
C LEU A 27 4.24 42.27 25.66
N ALA A 28 3.61 41.19 26.12
CA ALA A 28 4.24 39.87 26.12
C ALA A 28 3.88 39.18 24.79
N LEU A 29 4.77 39.30 23.79
CA LEU A 29 4.82 38.33 22.71
C LEU A 29 5.16 36.98 23.33
N ALA A 30 4.18 36.09 23.45
CA ALA A 30 4.44 34.69 23.71
C ALA A 30 5.09 34.09 22.46
N MET A 31 6.42 34.09 22.41
CA MET A 31 7.20 33.19 21.57
C MET A 31 6.85 31.76 22.02
N ILE A 32 5.92 31.12 21.33
CA ILE A 32 5.77 29.67 21.38
C ILE A 32 7.02 29.12 20.69
N SER A 33 7.99 28.65 21.46
CA SER A 33 9.11 27.89 20.93
C SER A 33 8.58 26.60 20.30
N THR A 34 8.37 26.62 18.99
CA THR A 34 8.20 25.37 18.24
C THR A 34 9.51 24.60 18.35
N LEU A 35 9.47 23.40 18.93
CA LEU A 35 10.61 22.49 18.88
C LEU A 35 11.04 22.32 17.41
N PRO A 36 12.35 22.24 17.12
CA PRO A 36 12.81 21.98 15.76
C PRO A 36 12.19 20.68 15.24
N ALA A 37 11.97 20.60 13.93
CA ALA A 37 11.52 19.37 13.29
C ALA A 37 12.48 18.23 13.62
N ALA A 38 11.94 17.01 13.67
CA ALA A 38 12.69 15.81 13.95
C ALA A 38 12.25 14.67 13.04
N ILE A 39 13.19 13.77 12.75
CA ILE A 39 12.97 12.53 12.04
C ILE A 39 12.87 11.41 13.07
N TYR A 40 11.71 10.77 13.11
CA TYR A 40 11.50 9.51 13.78
C TYR A 40 11.77 8.38 12.79
N THR A 41 12.69 7.47 13.14
CA THR A 41 12.79 6.17 12.45
C THR A 41 12.08 5.13 13.30
N LEU A 42 11.11 4.46 12.71
CA LEU A 42 10.34 3.40 13.36
C LEU A 42 11.01 2.03 13.16
N LYS A 43 10.63 1.03 13.96
CA LYS A 43 11.18 -0.34 13.88
C LYS A 43 10.91 -1.05 12.55
N ASN A 44 9.88 -0.62 11.83
CA ASN A 44 9.57 -1.07 10.46
C ASN A 44 10.32 -0.27 9.38
N ASN A 45 11.31 0.55 9.77
CA ASN A 45 12.11 1.43 8.90
C ASN A 45 11.34 2.60 8.25
N VAL A 46 10.07 2.79 8.59
CA VAL A 46 9.34 3.99 8.18
C VAL A 46 9.95 5.21 8.86
N GLN A 47 10.18 6.27 8.08
CA GLN A 47 10.63 7.55 8.59
C GLN A 47 9.47 8.55 8.58
N VAL A 48 9.30 9.24 9.69
CA VAL A 48 8.28 10.28 9.85
C VAL A 48 8.95 11.55 10.31
N GLU A 49 8.79 12.62 9.55
CA GLU A 49 9.38 13.92 9.85
C GLU A 49 8.31 14.95 10.23
N GLY A 50 8.61 15.74 11.27
CA GLY A 50 7.79 16.87 11.66
C GLY A 50 8.15 17.42 13.03
N SER A 51 7.43 18.45 13.46
CA SER A 51 7.58 18.98 14.81
C SER A 51 7.17 17.91 15.83
N PRO A 52 8.07 17.50 16.75
CA PRO A 52 7.82 16.37 17.62
C PRO A 52 6.88 16.73 18.78
N GLY A 53 6.01 15.80 19.17
CA GLY A 53 5.18 15.92 20.37
C GLY A 53 4.80 14.57 20.98
N LYS A 54 4.23 14.60 22.19
CA LYS A 54 3.81 13.40 22.93
C LYS A 54 2.49 13.61 23.69
N ILE A 55 1.64 12.58 23.70
CA ILE A 55 0.36 12.52 24.42
C ILE A 55 0.20 11.17 25.15
N GLY A 56 -0.69 11.08 26.13
CA GLY A 56 -1.02 9.85 26.84
C GLY A 56 -1.87 8.88 26.00
N GLY A 57 -2.74 9.43 25.15
CA GLY A 57 -3.56 8.70 24.19
C GLY A 57 -4.28 9.63 23.22
N ILE A 58 -4.83 9.07 22.14
CA ILE A 58 -5.74 9.76 21.24
C ILE A 58 -6.97 10.21 22.04
N GLY A 59 -7.46 11.43 21.76
CA GLY A 59 -8.55 12.08 22.49
C GLY A 59 -8.07 13.07 23.56
N GLU A 60 -6.81 13.01 23.98
CA GLU A 60 -6.20 14.07 24.79
C GLU A 60 -5.91 15.31 23.93
N THR A 61 -6.16 16.51 24.46
CA THR A 61 -5.76 17.74 23.79
C THR A 61 -4.26 17.96 23.98
N PRO A 62 -3.42 18.00 22.92
CA PRO A 62 -1.96 18.09 23.05
C PRO A 62 -1.47 19.37 23.76
N LEU A 63 -2.33 20.39 23.87
CA LEU A 63 -2.05 21.72 24.41
C LEU A 63 -2.71 21.99 25.78
N ALA A 64 -3.48 21.05 26.34
CA ALA A 64 -4.06 21.24 27.66
C ALA A 64 -3.00 20.95 28.73
N ALA A 65 -2.48 21.99 29.38
CA ALA A 65 -1.69 21.83 30.60
C ALA A 65 -2.56 21.07 31.62
N SER A 66 -2.05 19.93 32.11
CA SER A 66 -2.69 19.10 33.13
C SER A 66 -2.80 19.88 34.44
N ASN A 67 -3.89 20.63 34.63
CA ASN A 67 -4.18 21.39 35.85
C ASN A 67 -4.98 20.57 36.89
N THR A 68 -4.93 19.24 36.82
CA THR A 68 -5.47 18.37 37.88
C THR A 68 -4.35 17.49 38.40
N GLY A 69 -3.88 17.80 39.61
CA GLY A 69 -2.96 16.97 40.36
C GLY A 69 -3.60 15.61 40.63
N GLY A 70 -3.08 14.57 39.99
CA GLY A 70 -3.51 13.19 40.13
C GLY A 70 -3.07 12.38 38.91
N GLU A 71 -1.92 11.70 39.04
CA GLU A 71 -1.23 10.86 38.05
C GLU A 71 -0.80 11.56 36.74
N VAL A 72 0.51 11.85 36.62
CA VAL A 72 1.14 12.15 35.33
C VAL A 72 1.11 10.86 34.51
N GLY A 73 0.06 10.67 33.71
CA GLY A 73 -0.04 9.54 32.79
C GLY A 73 1.21 9.47 31.90
N THR A 74 1.79 8.28 31.75
CA THR A 74 2.93 8.07 30.86
C THR A 74 2.54 8.46 29.44
N LYS A 75 3.28 9.39 28.82
CA LYS A 75 3.04 9.84 27.44
C LYS A 75 3.58 8.84 26.43
N LEU A 76 2.84 7.75 26.22
CA LEU A 76 3.24 6.60 25.40
C LEU A 76 3.02 6.80 23.89
N VAL A 77 2.30 7.85 23.48
CA VAL A 77 2.00 8.13 22.08
C VAL A 77 2.86 9.31 21.62
N HIS A 78 3.69 9.07 20.61
CA HIS A 78 4.48 10.10 19.95
C HIS A 78 3.73 10.59 18.71
N PHE A 79 3.99 11.84 18.31
CA PHE A 79 3.55 12.34 17.02
C PHE A 79 4.56 13.27 16.37
N ALA A 80 4.46 13.40 15.05
CA ALA A 80 5.14 14.39 14.24
C ALA A 80 4.09 15.26 13.52
N ASP A 81 4.18 16.58 13.67
CA ASP A 81 3.32 17.56 12.96
C ASP A 81 4.13 18.21 11.83
N ASP A 82 3.80 17.88 10.58
CA ASP A 82 4.46 18.42 9.38
C ASP A 82 3.85 19.76 8.91
N GLY A 83 2.90 20.30 9.67
CA GLY A 83 2.11 21.48 9.38
C GLY A 83 0.75 21.16 8.77
N MET A 84 0.67 20.16 7.87
CA MET A 84 -0.54 19.69 7.21
C MET A 84 -1.22 18.55 7.97
N ARG A 85 -0.43 17.62 8.50
CA ARG A 85 -0.85 16.38 9.14
C ARG A 85 -0.20 16.23 10.51
N ARG A 86 -0.86 15.46 11.37
CA ARG A 86 -0.26 14.87 12.57
C ARG A 86 -0.22 13.35 12.39
N THR A 87 0.98 12.79 12.46
CA THR A 87 1.18 11.35 12.36
C THR A 87 1.50 10.79 13.74
N PHE A 88 0.59 9.99 14.30
CA PHE A 88 0.70 9.38 15.62
C PHE A 88 1.20 7.94 15.52
N PHE A 89 2.09 7.57 16.43
CA PHE A 89 2.65 6.22 16.55
C PHE A 89 3.05 5.92 17.99
N SER A 90 3.18 4.64 18.33
CA SER A 90 3.57 4.22 19.68
C SER A 90 5.04 4.55 19.97
N GLN A 91 5.35 4.95 21.20
CA GLN A 91 6.74 5.04 21.66
C GLN A 91 7.49 3.70 21.49
N TYR A 92 6.79 2.57 21.56
CA TYR A 92 7.39 1.24 21.44
C TYR A 92 7.87 0.94 20.00
N GLN A 93 7.43 1.73 19.03
CA GLN A 93 7.84 1.63 17.63
C GLN A 93 9.03 2.53 17.30
N VAL A 94 9.38 3.50 18.14
CA VAL A 94 10.51 4.41 17.88
C VAL A 94 11.82 3.64 18.02
N LEU A 95 12.56 3.52 16.92
CA LEU A 95 13.91 2.95 16.88
C LEU A 95 14.96 4.04 17.06
N ASN A 96 14.81 5.15 16.34
CA ASN A 96 15.72 6.30 16.39
C ASN A 96 14.94 7.62 16.34
N PHE A 97 15.53 8.66 16.92
CA PHE A 97 15.00 10.02 16.94
C PHE A 97 16.16 11.00 16.76
N VAL A 98 16.12 11.78 15.68
CA VAL A 98 17.17 12.75 15.34
C VAL A 98 16.52 14.08 15.00
N ASN A 99 17.09 15.18 15.49
CA ASN A 99 16.65 16.51 15.09
C ASN A 99 16.95 16.72 13.60
N SER A 100 15.96 17.16 12.84
CA SER A 100 16.15 17.55 11.45
C SER A 100 16.98 18.83 11.37
N PRO A 101 17.78 19.02 10.31
CA PRO A 101 18.33 20.32 9.98
C PRO A 101 17.22 21.38 9.87
N PRO A 102 17.48 22.65 10.24
CA PRO A 102 16.49 23.71 10.05
C PRO A 102 16.14 23.84 8.56
N GLU A 103 14.88 23.57 8.22
CA GLU A 103 14.38 23.81 6.87
C GLU A 103 13.95 25.27 6.70
N ASN A 104 14.60 25.99 5.79
CA ASN A 104 14.16 27.31 5.34
C ASN A 104 13.22 27.15 4.13
N LEU A 105 11.97 26.76 4.41
CA LEU A 105 10.91 26.67 3.40
C LEU A 105 10.45 28.07 2.95
N GLU A 106 10.37 28.29 1.64
CA GLU A 106 9.78 29.49 1.06
C GLU A 106 8.30 29.56 1.44
N ARG A 107 7.84 30.71 1.94
CA ARG A 107 6.44 30.93 2.34
C ARG A 107 5.90 32.16 1.67
N ILE A 108 4.93 31.98 0.80
CA ILE A 108 4.26 33.07 0.10
C ILE A 108 2.92 33.32 0.77
N ALA A 109 2.82 34.44 1.48
CA ALA A 109 1.57 34.92 2.05
C ALA A 109 0.70 35.57 0.96
N LEU A 110 -0.58 35.24 0.94
CA LEU A 110 -1.54 35.73 -0.03
C LEU A 110 -2.61 36.54 0.71
N ASN A 111 -2.75 37.81 0.36
CA ASN A 111 -3.59 38.74 1.11
C ASN A 111 -5.07 38.43 0.89
N GLN A 112 -5.71 37.89 1.93
CA GLN A 112 -7.15 37.65 1.98
C GLN A 112 -7.77 38.32 3.21
N ARG A 113 -9.02 38.74 3.10
CA ARG A 113 -9.80 39.19 4.27
C ARG A 113 -10.31 37.97 5.02
N VAL A 114 -9.48 37.39 5.89
CA VAL A 114 -9.80 36.16 6.63
C VAL A 114 -10.82 36.42 7.74
N ALA A 115 -11.78 35.52 7.89
CA ALA A 115 -12.74 35.53 8.98
C ALA A 115 -12.06 35.17 10.32
N THR A 116 -11.83 36.18 11.16
CA THR A 116 -11.29 36.00 12.54
C THR A 116 -12.36 36.15 13.62
N ILE A 117 -13.49 36.79 13.30
CA ILE A 117 -14.66 36.98 14.16
C ILE A 117 -15.85 36.25 13.54
N GLY A 118 -16.53 35.41 14.33
CA GLY A 118 -17.67 34.62 13.85
C GLY A 118 -17.81 33.27 14.55
N LYS A 119 -18.65 32.40 14.00
CA LYS A 119 -18.83 31.03 14.54
C LYS A 119 -17.67 30.15 14.08
N ARG A 120 -17.03 29.44 15.00
CA ARG A 120 -16.01 28.44 14.66
C ARG A 120 -16.68 27.16 14.17
N LEU A 121 -16.20 26.63 13.05
CA LEU A 121 -16.70 25.36 12.53
C LEU A 121 -16.24 24.22 13.45
N ALA A 122 -17.19 23.45 13.98
CA ALA A 122 -16.91 22.34 14.89
C ALA A 122 -16.55 21.05 14.14
N ALA A 123 -17.24 20.79 13.03
CA ALA A 123 -17.02 19.66 12.15
C ALA A 123 -17.35 20.06 10.72
N VAL A 124 -16.68 19.42 9.76
CA VAL A 124 -16.98 19.59 8.33
C VAL A 124 -17.97 18.49 7.96
N GLY A 125 -19.18 18.89 7.55
CA GLY A 125 -20.18 17.95 7.08
C GLY A 125 -19.90 17.44 5.65
N PRO A 126 -20.71 16.50 5.15
CA PRO A 126 -20.58 16.00 3.78
C PRO A 126 -20.48 17.14 2.77
N ILE A 127 -19.44 17.12 1.96
CA ILE A 127 -19.21 18.12 0.92
C ILE A 127 -20.23 17.87 -0.20
N LEU A 128 -20.98 18.92 -0.54
CA LEU A 128 -21.95 18.92 -1.63
C LEU A 128 -21.31 19.39 -2.94
N ASN A 129 -20.45 20.42 -2.87
CA ASN A 129 -19.76 20.96 -4.02
C ASN A 129 -18.53 21.77 -3.61
N ILE A 130 -17.47 21.76 -4.42
CA ILE A 130 -16.30 22.62 -4.30
C ILE A 130 -16.00 23.22 -5.68
N THR A 131 -16.06 24.55 -5.80
CA THR A 131 -15.64 25.19 -7.06
C THR A 131 -14.12 25.20 -7.20
N PRO A 132 -13.58 25.26 -8.43
CA PRO A 132 -12.17 25.56 -8.64
C PRO A 132 -11.76 26.88 -7.97
N LEU A 133 -10.46 27.02 -7.70
CA LEU A 133 -9.88 28.29 -7.26
C LEU A 133 -9.86 29.28 -8.44
N ASP A 134 -10.35 30.49 -8.21
CA ASP A 134 -10.24 31.60 -9.15
C ASP A 134 -8.82 32.20 -9.17
N GLU A 135 -8.60 33.23 -10.00
CA GLU A 135 -7.31 33.93 -10.11
C GLU A 135 -6.89 34.66 -8.82
N PHE A 136 -7.82 34.96 -7.92
CA PHE A 136 -7.54 35.55 -6.60
C PHE A 136 -7.27 34.48 -5.54
N GLY A 137 -7.33 33.19 -5.91
CA GLY A 137 -7.16 32.05 -5.00
C GLY A 137 -8.38 31.82 -4.11
N ARG A 138 -9.59 32.13 -4.58
CA ARG A 138 -10.84 31.92 -3.83
C ARG A 138 -11.70 30.82 -4.46
N ARG A 139 -12.45 30.11 -3.62
CA ARG A 139 -13.42 29.10 -4.04
C ARG A 139 -14.63 29.07 -3.12
N LEU A 140 -15.75 28.57 -3.63
CA LEU A 140 -16.94 28.26 -2.85
C LEU A 140 -16.93 26.79 -2.44
N VAL A 141 -17.09 26.53 -1.15
CA VAL A 141 -17.34 25.19 -0.60
C VAL A 141 -18.77 25.15 -0.08
N SER A 142 -19.54 24.21 -0.60
CA SER A 142 -20.90 23.91 -0.15
C SER A 142 -20.89 22.59 0.59
N MET A 143 -21.40 22.55 1.82
CA MET A 143 -21.45 21.34 2.64
C MET A 143 -22.80 21.19 3.34
N GLN A 144 -23.19 19.98 3.65
CA GLN A 144 -24.38 19.73 4.46
C GLN A 144 -24.12 20.06 5.94
N SER A 145 -25.00 20.86 6.55
CA SER A 145 -24.98 21.13 7.99
C SER A 145 -26.28 20.69 8.67
N ALA A 146 -26.31 20.71 10.01
CA ALA A 146 -27.51 20.41 10.78
C ALA A 146 -28.69 21.37 10.50
N ARG A 147 -28.43 22.55 9.92
CA ARG A 147 -29.46 23.57 9.59
C ARG A 147 -29.73 23.66 8.09
N GLY A 148 -29.27 22.69 7.31
CA GLY A 148 -29.33 22.71 5.84
C GLY A 148 -27.97 23.01 5.19
N PRO A 149 -27.94 23.25 3.86
CA PRO A 149 -26.72 23.55 3.13
C PRO A 149 -26.01 24.79 3.68
N LEU A 150 -24.69 24.67 3.86
CA LEU A 150 -23.82 25.74 4.32
C LEU A 150 -22.80 26.07 3.22
N HIS A 151 -22.73 27.35 2.88
CA HIS A 151 -21.85 27.88 1.84
C HIS A 151 -20.74 28.72 2.47
N ILE A 152 -19.49 28.33 2.23
CA ILE A 152 -18.30 29.00 2.77
C ILE A 152 -17.40 29.39 1.61
N VAL A 153 -17.05 30.67 1.51
CA VAL A 153 -15.99 31.14 0.60
C VAL A 153 -14.66 30.93 1.29
N GLN A 154 -13.81 30.09 0.71
CA GLN A 154 -12.42 29.90 1.14
C GLN A 154 -11.48 30.74 0.27
N GLY A 155 -10.44 31.29 0.87
CA GLY A 155 -9.34 31.97 0.21
C GLY A 155 -8.03 31.29 0.56
N LEU A 156 -7.14 31.18 -0.42
CA LEU A 156 -5.77 30.74 -0.25
C LEU A 156 -4.98 31.86 0.45
N THR A 157 -4.39 31.57 1.62
CA THR A 157 -3.74 32.57 2.49
C THR A 157 -2.24 32.38 2.61
N GLU A 158 -1.75 31.16 2.42
CA GLU A 158 -0.31 30.85 2.41
C GLU A 158 -0.05 29.67 1.47
N VAL A 159 1.05 29.74 0.71
CA VAL A 159 1.61 28.60 -0.01
C VAL A 159 3.07 28.40 0.41
N ASN A 160 3.41 27.16 0.72
CA ASN A 160 4.79 26.72 0.91
C ASN A 160 5.02 25.40 0.15
N PRO A 161 6.24 24.82 0.13
CA PRO A 161 6.52 23.63 -0.65
C PRO A 161 5.70 22.39 -0.27
N ARG A 162 5.31 22.29 1.00
CA ARG A 162 4.59 21.14 1.54
C ARG A 162 3.08 21.28 1.35
N TYR A 163 2.52 22.43 1.71
CA TYR A 163 1.07 22.65 1.71
C TYR A 163 0.64 24.07 1.37
N ALA A 164 -0.60 24.17 0.91
CA ALA A 164 -1.37 25.38 0.69
C ALA A 164 -2.43 25.52 1.80
N THR A 165 -2.48 26.69 2.45
CA THR A 165 -3.45 26.99 3.52
C THR A 165 -4.67 27.70 2.96
N LEU A 166 -5.84 27.15 3.26
CA LEU A 166 -7.14 27.70 2.86
C LEU A 166 -7.93 28.11 4.10
N GLU A 167 -8.37 29.36 4.14
CA GLU A 167 -9.14 29.93 5.26
C GLU A 167 -10.42 30.58 4.76
N SER A 168 -11.47 30.51 5.58
CA SER A 168 -12.71 31.23 5.27
C SER A 168 -12.49 32.73 5.15
N VAL A 169 -13.04 33.33 4.11
CA VAL A 169 -13.05 34.79 3.89
C VAL A 169 -14.23 35.42 4.63
N VAL A 170 -14.10 36.68 5.02
CA VAL A 170 -15.17 37.46 5.68
C VAL A 170 -16.40 37.54 4.78
N THR A 171 -17.54 37.15 5.36
CA THR A 171 -18.89 37.32 4.80
C THR A 171 -19.83 37.86 5.89
N ASN A 172 -21.06 38.22 5.52
CA ASN A 172 -22.08 38.70 6.47
C ASN A 172 -22.31 37.75 7.66
N ASN A 173 -22.19 36.44 7.42
CA ASN A 173 -22.28 35.38 8.44
C ASN A 173 -20.98 34.58 8.47
N SER A 174 -19.90 35.24 8.90
CA SER A 174 -18.55 34.66 8.89
C SER A 174 -18.44 33.38 9.73
N ILE A 175 -17.86 32.35 9.12
CA ILE A 175 -17.54 31.07 9.76
C ILE A 175 -16.03 30.89 9.75
N ILE A 176 -15.44 30.63 10.91
CA ILE A 176 -14.01 30.42 11.07
C ILE A 176 -13.70 28.95 10.76
N TRP A 177 -13.03 28.71 9.64
CA TRP A 177 -12.52 27.41 9.23
C TRP A 177 -11.18 27.59 8.53
N LYS A 178 -10.22 26.75 8.92
CA LYS A 178 -8.86 26.69 8.36
C LYS A 178 -8.58 25.25 7.97
N THR A 179 -8.17 25.03 6.74
CA THR A 179 -7.80 23.71 6.21
C THR A 179 -6.53 23.82 5.37
N ARG A 180 -5.95 22.67 5.02
CA ARG A 180 -4.74 22.59 4.20
C ARG A 180 -4.88 21.50 3.15
N ILE A 181 -4.25 21.73 2.00
CA ILE A 181 -4.10 20.76 0.91
C ILE A 181 -2.62 20.68 0.54
N ALA A 182 -2.17 19.58 -0.04
CA ALA A 182 -0.80 19.48 -0.50
C ALA A 182 -0.55 20.48 -1.63
N THR A 183 0.60 21.18 -1.63
CA THR A 183 0.93 22.09 -2.74
C THR A 183 1.09 21.30 -4.04
N SER A 184 1.56 20.06 -3.95
CA SER A 184 1.67 19.12 -5.06
C SER A 184 0.33 18.81 -5.74
N SER A 185 -0.81 18.88 -5.04
CA SER A 185 -2.14 18.63 -5.63
C SER A 185 -2.72 19.82 -6.39
N MET A 186 -2.08 20.99 -6.35
CA MET A 186 -2.48 22.15 -7.17
C MET A 186 -1.84 22.12 -8.56
N PRO A 187 -2.62 22.17 -9.66
CA PRO A 187 -2.06 22.27 -11.01
C PRO A 187 -1.13 23.47 -11.15
N THR A 188 0.02 23.30 -11.82
CA THR A 188 0.99 24.41 -12.02
C THR A 188 0.34 25.63 -12.65
N SER A 189 -0.54 25.47 -13.63
CA SER A 189 -1.23 26.59 -14.28
C SER A 189 -2.12 27.39 -13.33
N VAL A 190 -2.78 26.71 -12.38
CA VAL A 190 -3.64 27.35 -11.36
C VAL A 190 -2.77 28.05 -10.32
N LEU A 191 -1.79 27.33 -9.76
CA LEU A 191 -0.89 27.89 -8.75
C LEU A 191 -0.12 29.10 -9.29
N GLY A 192 0.47 28.98 -10.48
CA GLY A 192 1.20 30.07 -11.13
C GLY A 192 0.32 31.30 -11.36
N ARG A 193 -0.92 31.13 -11.84
CA ARG A 193 -1.86 32.26 -12.04
C ARG A 193 -2.16 32.98 -10.72
N ILE A 194 -2.43 32.25 -9.65
CA ILE A 194 -2.74 32.84 -8.34
C ILE A 194 -1.52 33.58 -7.79
N LEU A 195 -0.32 32.96 -7.83
CA LEU A 195 0.90 33.58 -7.32
C LEU A 195 1.23 34.87 -8.07
N LYS A 196 1.14 34.86 -9.40
CA LYS A 196 1.41 36.03 -10.25
C LYS A 196 0.41 37.18 -10.05
N ASN A 197 -0.79 36.89 -9.56
CA ASN A 197 -1.80 37.90 -9.25
C ASN A 197 -1.60 38.55 -7.86
N HIS A 198 -0.94 37.85 -6.92
CA HIS A 198 -0.70 38.36 -5.55
C HIS A 198 0.70 38.92 -5.32
N LEU A 199 1.63 38.67 -6.23
CA LEU A 199 3.02 39.13 -6.18
C LEU A 199 3.28 40.18 -7.27
N ASP A 200 4.24 41.08 -7.06
CA ASP A 200 4.60 42.08 -8.06
C ASP A 200 5.54 41.48 -9.12
N MET A 201 5.00 41.21 -10.30
CA MET A 201 5.79 40.64 -11.42
C MET A 201 6.78 41.63 -12.03
N ASN A 202 6.76 42.90 -11.63
CA ASN A 202 7.77 43.90 -11.97
C ASN A 202 8.87 44.00 -10.90
N ASN A 203 8.81 43.19 -9.84
CA ASN A 203 9.84 43.10 -8.82
C ASN A 203 10.64 41.78 -8.97
N PRO A 204 11.96 41.84 -9.18
CA PRO A 204 12.78 40.64 -9.36
C PRO A 204 12.76 39.71 -8.14
N ASP A 205 12.69 40.22 -6.92
CA ASP A 205 12.67 39.40 -5.70
C ASP A 205 11.40 38.54 -5.60
N ASP A 206 10.26 39.10 -6.01
CA ASP A 206 8.97 38.40 -6.02
C ASP A 206 8.93 37.31 -7.09
N ARG A 207 9.54 37.54 -8.26
CA ARG A 207 9.76 36.48 -9.26
C ARG A 207 10.60 35.34 -8.69
N LEU A 208 11.68 35.67 -8.00
CA LEU A 208 12.58 34.66 -7.42
C LEU A 208 11.93 33.87 -6.27
N LYS A 209 10.93 34.41 -5.56
CA LYS A 209 10.12 33.63 -4.59
C LYS A 209 9.39 32.48 -5.28
N ILE A 210 8.80 32.73 -6.46
CA ILE A 210 8.11 31.69 -7.24
C ILE A 210 9.11 30.61 -7.68
N VAL A 211 10.30 31.03 -8.16
CA VAL A 211 11.38 30.10 -8.54
C VAL A 211 11.77 29.21 -7.35
N ARG A 212 12.09 29.80 -6.19
CA ARG A 212 12.48 29.04 -4.98
C ARG A 212 11.37 28.10 -4.51
N LEU A 213 10.11 28.54 -4.52
CA LEU A 213 8.97 27.68 -4.21
C LEU A 213 8.92 26.48 -5.15
N TYR A 214 9.00 26.69 -6.46
CA TYR A 214 8.97 25.59 -7.44
C TYR A 214 10.16 24.65 -7.30
N MET A 215 11.37 25.16 -7.02
CA MET A 215 12.54 24.34 -6.73
C MET A 215 12.30 23.42 -5.53
N GLN A 216 11.81 23.98 -4.43
CA GLN A 216 11.55 23.22 -3.20
C GLN A 216 10.35 22.27 -3.33
N CYS A 217 9.43 22.52 -4.26
CA CYS A 217 8.37 21.57 -4.66
C CYS A 217 8.86 20.49 -5.64
N GLU A 218 10.15 20.47 -5.97
CA GLU A 218 10.77 19.66 -7.03
C GLU A 218 10.19 19.92 -8.45
N ARG A 219 9.45 21.00 -8.66
CA ARG A 219 8.92 21.41 -9.98
C ARG A 219 10.00 22.09 -10.81
N TYR A 220 11.10 21.38 -11.06
CA TYR A 220 12.32 21.94 -11.66
C TYR A 220 12.09 22.53 -13.06
N GLN A 221 11.21 21.92 -13.86
CA GLN A 221 10.85 22.46 -15.17
C GLN A 221 10.11 23.80 -15.05
N ASP A 222 9.16 23.91 -14.13
CA ASP A 222 8.41 25.15 -13.88
C ASP A 222 9.33 26.24 -13.29
N ALA A 223 10.21 25.87 -12.36
CA ALA A 223 11.23 26.76 -11.81
C ALA A 223 12.17 27.30 -12.90
N MET A 224 12.59 26.45 -13.83
CA MET A 224 13.47 26.82 -14.93
C MET A 224 12.80 27.81 -15.88
N PHE A 225 11.55 27.54 -16.30
CA PHE A 225 10.81 28.46 -17.17
C PHE A 225 10.58 29.82 -16.50
N GLU A 226 10.22 29.82 -15.21
CA GLU A 226 9.99 31.04 -14.46
C GLU A 226 11.29 31.85 -14.30
N LEU A 227 12.42 31.19 -14.01
CA LEU A 227 13.72 31.83 -13.89
C LEU A 227 14.23 32.39 -15.22
N GLN A 228 14.06 31.65 -16.32
CA GLN A 228 14.41 32.14 -17.66
C GLN A 228 13.64 33.40 -18.02
N SER A 229 12.32 33.39 -17.84
CA SER A 229 11.47 34.55 -18.06
C SER A 229 11.84 35.73 -17.15
N ALA A 230 12.22 35.48 -15.89
CA ALA A 230 12.68 36.54 -15.00
C ALA A 230 14.01 37.16 -15.47
N ILE A 231 14.97 36.35 -15.92
CA ILE A 231 16.27 36.85 -16.45
C ILE A 231 16.07 37.68 -17.73
N GLU A 232 15.13 37.28 -18.59
CA GLU A 232 14.79 38.04 -19.79
C GLU A 232 14.19 39.43 -19.47
N GLN A 233 13.38 39.51 -18.41
CA GLN A 233 12.75 40.76 -17.99
C GLN A 233 13.69 41.66 -17.15
N PHE A 234 14.57 41.06 -16.34
CA PHE A 234 15.45 41.75 -15.39
C PHE A 234 16.92 41.43 -15.69
N PRO A 235 17.62 42.27 -16.48
CA PRO A 235 19.02 42.04 -16.86
C PRO A 235 19.97 41.87 -15.67
N GLU A 236 19.67 42.46 -14.51
CA GLU A 236 20.46 42.29 -13.28
C GLU A 236 20.51 40.84 -12.77
N LEU A 237 19.56 39.99 -13.17
CA LEU A 237 19.53 38.56 -12.81
C LEU A 237 20.39 37.68 -13.72
N ALA A 238 21.14 38.26 -14.67
CA ALA A 238 21.94 37.50 -15.64
C ALA A 238 22.97 36.54 -14.99
N ASN A 239 23.42 36.83 -13.77
CA ASN A 239 24.30 35.95 -13.00
C ASN A 239 23.62 34.63 -12.59
N LEU A 240 22.28 34.57 -12.57
CA LEU A 240 21.52 33.36 -12.22
C LEU A 240 21.39 32.37 -13.38
N LYS A 241 21.96 32.66 -14.56
CA LYS A 241 22.03 31.68 -15.67
C LYS A 241 22.69 30.36 -15.26
N GLN A 242 23.62 30.38 -14.30
CA GLN A 242 24.22 29.16 -13.75
C GLN A 242 23.20 28.30 -12.97
N GLN A 243 22.22 28.91 -12.31
CA GLN A 243 21.16 28.16 -11.61
C GLN A 243 20.26 27.41 -12.60
N ILE A 244 20.06 27.90 -13.82
CA ILE A 244 19.35 27.15 -14.88
C ILE A 244 20.06 25.82 -15.16
N VAL A 245 21.39 25.81 -15.18
CA VAL A 245 22.18 24.59 -15.36
C VAL A 245 21.96 23.63 -14.19
N GLN A 246 21.95 24.13 -12.95
CA GLN A 246 21.67 23.33 -11.75
C GLN A 246 20.25 22.73 -11.79
N LEU A 247 19.25 23.48 -12.26
CA LEU A 247 17.88 22.99 -12.43
C LEU A 247 17.78 21.90 -13.50
N ARG A 248 18.53 22.03 -14.60
CA ARG A 248 18.63 20.96 -15.61
C ARG A 248 19.26 19.70 -15.03
N GLN A 249 20.29 19.84 -14.19
CA GLN A 249 20.91 18.71 -13.49
C GLN A 249 19.91 18.03 -12.54
N ALA A 250 19.24 18.80 -11.68
CA ALA A 250 18.23 18.25 -10.76
C ALA A 250 17.06 17.57 -11.51
N LEU A 251 16.65 18.12 -12.66
CA LEU A 251 15.64 17.49 -13.51
C LEU A 251 16.12 16.16 -14.09
N ALA A 252 17.38 16.08 -14.54
CA ALA A 252 17.97 14.85 -15.06
C ALA A 252 18.15 13.78 -13.96
N GLU A 253 18.55 14.18 -12.76
CA GLU A 253 18.63 13.30 -11.58
C GLU A 253 17.24 12.78 -11.16
N ARG A 254 16.22 13.63 -11.22
CA ARG A 254 14.84 13.20 -10.97
C ARG A 254 14.37 12.21 -12.04
N LEU A 255 14.69 12.47 -13.31
CA LEU A 255 14.34 11.59 -14.42
C LEU A 255 15.03 10.22 -14.30
N ILE A 256 16.32 10.16 -13.95
CA ILE A 256 17.01 8.88 -13.77
C ILE A 256 16.44 8.09 -12.59
N SER A 257 16.11 8.76 -11.48
CA SER A 257 15.46 8.13 -10.33
C SER A 257 14.07 7.58 -10.69
N GLU A 258 13.32 8.29 -11.54
CA GLU A 258 12.05 7.81 -12.06
C GLU A 258 12.22 6.60 -12.99
N ILE A 259 13.25 6.61 -13.85
CA ILE A 259 13.60 5.49 -14.73
C ILE A 259 13.89 4.23 -13.89
N GLU A 260 14.70 4.33 -12.85
CA GLU A 260 15.05 3.20 -11.98
C GLU A 260 13.85 2.67 -11.19
N SER A 261 13.00 3.58 -10.70
CA SER A 261 11.74 3.19 -10.06
C SER A 261 10.83 2.44 -11.04
N ARG A 262 10.79 2.85 -12.32
CA ARG A 262 10.01 2.19 -13.37
C ARG A 262 10.59 0.84 -13.77
N GLN A 263 11.92 0.72 -13.82
CA GLN A 263 12.61 -0.54 -14.07
C GLN A 263 12.29 -1.55 -12.97
N THR A 264 12.35 -1.13 -11.70
CA THR A 264 11.97 -1.97 -10.55
C THR A 264 10.49 -2.39 -10.62
N ALA A 265 9.62 -1.50 -11.10
CA ALA A 265 8.21 -1.80 -11.35
C ALA A 265 7.97 -2.74 -12.55
N GLY A 266 8.98 -2.99 -13.39
CA GLY A 266 8.92 -3.87 -14.57
C GLY A 266 8.49 -3.18 -15.86
N GLN A 267 8.49 -1.85 -15.91
CA GLN A 267 8.05 -1.07 -17.07
C GLN A 267 9.16 -0.91 -18.09
N HIS A 268 9.67 -2.04 -18.56
CA HIS A 268 10.87 -2.16 -19.38
C HIS A 268 10.76 -1.44 -20.73
N ALA A 269 9.60 -1.50 -21.40
CA ALA A 269 9.44 -0.86 -22.70
C ALA A 269 9.52 0.67 -22.59
N ARG A 270 8.91 1.21 -21.53
CA ARG A 270 8.97 2.65 -21.22
C ARG A 270 10.36 3.08 -20.79
N VAL A 271 11.00 2.31 -19.93
CA VAL A 271 12.37 2.59 -19.46
C VAL A 271 13.33 2.66 -20.63
N TYR A 272 13.30 1.68 -21.53
CA TYR A 272 14.12 1.69 -22.74
C TYR A 272 13.88 2.96 -23.56
N LYS A 273 12.61 3.31 -23.84
CA LYS A 273 12.26 4.53 -24.57
C LYS A 273 12.79 5.81 -23.91
N TRP A 274 12.73 5.90 -22.59
CA TRP A 274 13.23 7.07 -21.86
C TRP A 274 14.75 7.14 -21.86
N LEU A 275 15.44 6.01 -21.71
CA LEU A 275 16.90 5.93 -21.79
C LEU A 275 17.42 6.27 -23.19
N SER A 276 16.79 5.75 -24.26
CA SER A 276 17.17 6.07 -25.64
C SER A 276 16.99 7.55 -25.99
N ASN A 277 16.08 8.25 -25.30
CA ASN A 277 15.80 9.68 -25.51
C ASN A 277 16.27 10.54 -24.33
N PHE A 278 17.23 10.05 -23.53
CA PHE A 278 17.68 10.75 -22.33
C PHE A 278 18.37 12.06 -22.70
N PRO A 279 18.06 13.19 -22.02
CA PRO A 279 18.62 14.49 -22.36
C PRO A 279 20.14 14.52 -22.15
N SER A 280 20.88 15.01 -23.15
CA SER A 280 22.35 15.12 -23.10
C SER A 280 22.85 16.52 -22.76
N GLU A 281 22.08 17.57 -23.08
CA GLU A 281 22.49 18.96 -22.91
C GLU A 281 22.42 19.41 -21.45
N GLY A 282 23.54 19.89 -20.91
CA GLY A 282 23.59 20.49 -19.57
C GLY A 282 23.45 19.50 -18.41
N VAL A 283 23.59 18.20 -18.67
CA VAL A 283 23.54 17.13 -17.68
C VAL A 283 24.95 16.73 -17.23
N ALA A 284 25.11 16.36 -15.96
CA ALA A 284 26.39 15.90 -15.43
C ALA A 284 26.86 14.59 -16.10
N VAL A 285 28.18 14.46 -16.28
CA VAL A 285 28.78 13.28 -16.94
C VAL A 285 28.42 11.98 -16.21
N GLU A 286 28.39 12.00 -14.88
CA GLU A 286 28.02 10.84 -14.06
C GLU A 286 26.59 10.36 -14.36
N THR A 287 25.61 11.27 -14.42
CA THR A 287 24.22 10.94 -14.75
C THR A 287 24.09 10.37 -16.17
N LEU A 288 24.85 10.92 -17.13
CA LEU A 288 24.88 10.42 -18.51
C LEU A 288 25.51 9.03 -18.61
N LEU A 289 26.57 8.77 -17.84
CA LEU A 289 27.18 7.45 -17.75
C LEU A 289 26.19 6.45 -17.16
N ARG A 290 25.51 6.79 -16.07
CA ARG A 290 24.46 5.95 -15.47
C ARG A 290 23.34 5.61 -16.45
N ALA A 291 22.83 6.61 -17.20
CA ALA A 291 21.83 6.36 -18.24
C ALA A 291 22.35 5.46 -19.37
N ARG A 292 23.60 5.66 -19.80
CA ARG A 292 24.23 4.83 -20.84
C ARG A 292 24.44 3.39 -20.36
N ASP A 293 24.88 3.20 -19.12
CA ASP A 293 25.12 1.88 -18.53
C ASP A 293 23.80 1.11 -18.40
N LEU A 294 22.73 1.78 -17.96
CA LEU A 294 21.39 1.20 -17.94
C LEU A 294 20.91 0.81 -19.34
N LEU A 295 21.07 1.69 -20.34
CA LEU A 295 20.68 1.38 -21.73
C LEU A 295 21.46 0.17 -22.27
N LYS A 296 22.76 0.13 -21.99
CA LYS A 296 23.65 -0.96 -22.38
C LYS A 296 23.20 -2.30 -21.77
N ASP A 297 22.77 -2.33 -20.51
CA ASP A 297 22.25 -3.56 -19.88
C ASP A 297 21.05 -4.13 -20.67
N TYR A 298 20.14 -3.28 -21.16
CA TYR A 298 19.04 -3.74 -22.02
C TYR A 298 19.53 -4.31 -23.36
N ASP A 299 20.48 -3.64 -24.01
CA ASP A 299 21.04 -4.09 -25.28
C ASP A 299 21.80 -5.43 -25.10
N ASP A 300 22.57 -5.55 -24.02
CA ASP A 300 23.32 -6.77 -23.67
C ASP A 300 22.35 -7.94 -23.37
N GLN A 301 21.25 -7.69 -22.65
CA GLN A 301 20.23 -8.71 -22.41
C GLN A 301 19.47 -9.12 -23.69
N ALA A 302 19.21 -8.19 -24.60
CA ALA A 302 18.62 -8.50 -25.90
C ALA A 302 19.57 -9.37 -26.75
N ALA A 303 20.87 -9.08 -26.73
CA ALA A 303 21.88 -9.90 -27.38
C ALA A 303 21.98 -11.30 -26.74
N MET A 304 22.00 -11.38 -25.41
CA MET A 304 22.01 -12.63 -24.66
C MET A 304 20.79 -13.50 -24.98
N ARG A 305 19.59 -12.90 -25.07
CA ARG A 305 18.37 -13.61 -25.49
C ARG A 305 18.55 -14.27 -26.86
N ASN A 306 19.10 -13.54 -27.82
CA ASN A 306 19.32 -14.09 -29.17
C ASN A 306 20.36 -15.22 -29.17
N LYS A 307 21.44 -15.07 -28.40
CA LYS A 307 22.45 -16.12 -28.21
C LYS A 307 21.81 -17.40 -27.66
N ILE A 308 21.07 -17.29 -26.56
CA ILE A 308 20.39 -18.43 -25.91
C ILE A 308 19.49 -19.19 -26.89
N LEU A 309 18.70 -18.48 -27.70
CA LEU A 309 17.80 -19.12 -28.66
C LEU A 309 18.57 -19.85 -29.77
N LEU A 310 19.66 -19.27 -30.27
CA LEU A 310 20.51 -19.89 -31.27
C LEU A 310 21.21 -21.14 -30.73
N ASP A 311 21.75 -21.06 -29.51
CA ASP A 311 22.40 -22.20 -28.86
C ASP A 311 21.41 -23.33 -28.57
N PHE A 312 20.20 -22.99 -28.13
CA PHE A 312 19.15 -23.98 -27.91
C PHE A 312 18.79 -24.70 -29.21
N ASP A 313 18.56 -23.96 -30.30
CA ASP A 313 18.21 -24.53 -31.60
C ASP A 313 19.34 -25.41 -32.15
N ARG A 314 20.60 -24.97 -32.03
CA ARG A 314 21.78 -25.75 -32.42
C ARG A 314 21.86 -27.08 -31.67
N LEU A 315 21.73 -27.05 -30.34
CA LEU A 315 21.80 -28.27 -29.52
C LEU A 315 20.63 -29.22 -29.82
N LEU A 316 19.45 -28.68 -30.12
CA LEU A 316 18.29 -29.49 -30.51
C LEU A 316 18.51 -30.19 -31.86
N GLU A 317 19.25 -29.59 -32.78
CA GLU A 317 19.64 -30.21 -34.06
C GLU A 317 20.72 -31.28 -33.89
N GLU A 318 21.61 -31.13 -32.90
CA GLU A 318 22.66 -32.11 -32.55
C GLU A 318 22.09 -33.40 -31.93
N LEU A 319 20.84 -33.40 -31.46
CA LEU A 319 20.19 -34.60 -30.92
C LEU A 319 19.85 -35.61 -32.02
N GLU A 320 20.38 -36.83 -31.90
CA GLU A 320 20.11 -37.92 -32.84
C GLU A 320 18.67 -38.46 -32.73
N ASP A 321 18.12 -38.53 -31.51
CA ASP A 321 16.82 -39.16 -31.23
C ASP A 321 15.64 -38.28 -31.68
N ALA A 322 14.97 -38.71 -32.77
CA ALA A 322 13.84 -37.96 -33.34
C ALA A 322 12.62 -37.86 -32.41
N PRO A 323 12.20 -38.91 -31.68
CA PRO A 323 11.14 -38.81 -30.67
C PRO A 323 11.43 -37.78 -29.57
N THR A 324 12.63 -37.79 -28.99
CA THR A 324 13.03 -36.82 -27.96
C THR A 324 12.99 -35.40 -28.50
N ARG A 325 13.50 -35.17 -29.72
CA ARG A 325 13.38 -33.86 -30.39
C ARG A 325 11.94 -33.42 -30.51
N GLN A 326 11.02 -34.32 -30.89
CA GLN A 326 9.59 -34.00 -31.01
C GLN A 326 8.98 -33.61 -29.65
N SER A 327 9.35 -34.28 -28.57
CA SER A 327 8.89 -33.96 -27.21
C SER A 327 9.40 -32.61 -26.70
N ILE A 328 10.56 -32.14 -27.16
CA ILE A 328 11.13 -30.83 -26.76
C ILE A 328 10.49 -29.68 -27.54
N GLN A 329 9.94 -29.90 -28.74
CA GLN A 329 9.40 -28.82 -29.58
C GLN A 329 8.39 -27.90 -28.87
N PRO A 330 7.39 -28.39 -28.11
CA PRO A 330 6.48 -27.53 -27.37
C PRO A 330 7.18 -26.65 -26.34
N ILE A 331 8.23 -27.17 -25.71
CA ILE A 331 9.05 -26.45 -24.72
C ILE A 331 9.85 -25.34 -25.41
N ARG A 332 10.46 -25.68 -26.55
CA ARG A 332 11.22 -24.73 -27.38
C ARG A 332 10.36 -23.56 -27.83
N GLU A 333 9.14 -23.81 -28.32
CA GLU A 333 8.21 -22.76 -28.72
C GLU A 333 7.77 -21.89 -27.54
N GLU A 334 7.54 -22.50 -26.37
CA GLU A 334 7.22 -21.76 -25.16
C GLU A 334 8.37 -20.83 -24.74
N ILE A 335 9.60 -21.34 -24.68
CA ILE A 335 10.80 -20.54 -24.38
C ILE A 335 10.94 -19.41 -25.41
N ARG A 336 10.90 -19.72 -26.71
CA ARG A 336 11.08 -18.72 -27.76
C ARG A 336 10.05 -17.59 -27.70
N GLY A 337 8.79 -17.91 -27.44
CA GLY A 337 7.71 -16.94 -27.36
C GLY A 337 7.71 -16.09 -26.08
N GLN A 338 8.40 -16.53 -25.03
CA GLN A 338 8.26 -15.97 -23.68
C GLN A 338 9.59 -15.60 -23.01
N LEU A 339 10.71 -15.89 -23.66
CA LEU A 339 12.03 -15.43 -23.24
C LEU A 339 12.13 -13.93 -23.46
N ASN A 340 12.23 -13.17 -22.37
CA ASN A 340 12.31 -11.72 -22.34
C ASN A 340 13.15 -11.29 -21.13
N ILE A 341 13.26 -9.98 -20.89
CA ILE A 341 14.02 -9.41 -19.76
C ILE A 341 13.64 -9.98 -18.38
N ASN A 342 12.37 -10.36 -18.17
CA ASN A 342 11.89 -10.91 -16.90
C ASN A 342 12.20 -12.39 -16.73
N THR A 343 12.46 -13.12 -17.81
CA THR A 343 12.62 -14.56 -17.81
C THR A 343 14.02 -15.02 -18.19
N ILE A 344 14.86 -14.14 -18.75
CA ILE A 344 16.21 -14.48 -19.23
C ILE A 344 17.10 -15.08 -18.14
N ALA A 345 16.97 -14.61 -16.90
CA ALA A 345 17.72 -15.12 -15.75
C ALA A 345 17.44 -16.60 -15.46
N ARG A 346 16.30 -17.15 -15.89
CA ARG A 346 15.97 -18.57 -15.76
C ARG A 346 16.91 -19.48 -16.57
N LEU A 347 17.52 -18.94 -17.62
CA LEU A 347 18.45 -19.65 -18.50
C LEU A 347 19.92 -19.24 -18.25
N ALA A 348 20.22 -18.65 -17.09
CA ALA A 348 21.58 -18.21 -16.77
C ALA A 348 22.58 -19.37 -16.73
N ASP A 349 22.23 -20.51 -16.13
CA ASP A 349 23.10 -21.68 -16.07
C ASP A 349 23.31 -22.31 -17.46
N PHE A 350 22.24 -22.40 -18.25
CA PHE A 350 22.34 -22.82 -19.65
C PHE A 350 23.28 -21.92 -20.44
N ASN A 351 23.10 -20.60 -20.39
CA ASN A 351 23.95 -19.66 -21.11
C ASN A 351 25.42 -19.73 -20.67
N ARG A 352 25.68 -19.98 -19.37
CA ARG A 352 27.03 -20.13 -18.83
C ARG A 352 27.72 -21.39 -19.33
N LEU A 353 26.97 -22.47 -19.51
CA LEU A 353 27.47 -23.81 -19.85
C LEU A 353 27.18 -24.22 -21.31
N ALA A 354 26.63 -23.33 -22.14
CA ALA A 354 26.23 -23.62 -23.51
C ALA A 354 27.41 -24.10 -24.38
N ASP A 355 28.59 -23.51 -24.15
CA ASP A 355 29.83 -23.78 -24.88
C ASP A 355 30.74 -24.80 -24.16
N ASP A 356 30.28 -25.37 -23.03
CA ASP A 356 31.05 -26.36 -22.28
C ASP A 356 31.09 -27.70 -23.04
N THR A 357 32.28 -28.12 -23.44
CA THR A 357 32.50 -29.35 -24.20
C THR A 357 32.45 -30.61 -23.35
N ASP A 358 32.55 -30.48 -22.02
CA ASP A 358 32.48 -31.62 -21.10
C ASP A 358 31.03 -32.10 -20.91
N LEU A 359 30.04 -31.27 -21.26
CA LEU A 359 28.62 -31.61 -21.22
C LEU A 359 28.09 -32.01 -22.62
N GLY A 360 27.40 -33.15 -22.68
CA GLY A 360 26.67 -33.55 -23.88
C GLY A 360 25.53 -32.58 -24.24
N PRO A 361 25.01 -32.64 -25.48
CA PRO A 361 23.87 -31.83 -25.89
C PRO A 361 22.62 -32.10 -25.04
N ASP A 362 22.40 -33.36 -24.63
CA ASP A 362 21.31 -33.75 -23.74
C ASP A 362 21.36 -33.00 -22.40
N SER A 363 22.52 -33.01 -21.74
CA SER A 363 22.70 -32.36 -20.43
C SER A 363 22.53 -30.86 -20.51
N ARG A 364 23.05 -30.21 -21.56
CA ARG A 364 22.89 -28.77 -21.75
C ARG A 364 21.43 -28.38 -22.05
N LEU A 365 20.70 -29.16 -22.85
CA LEU A 365 19.27 -28.96 -23.05
C LEU A 365 18.47 -29.20 -21.77
N ALA A 366 18.87 -30.19 -20.95
CA ALA A 366 18.26 -30.43 -19.65
C ALA A 366 18.39 -29.20 -18.73
N LEU A 367 19.55 -28.54 -18.68
CA LEU A 367 19.76 -27.30 -17.93
C LEU A 367 18.82 -26.18 -18.40
N ALA A 368 18.65 -26.03 -19.71
CA ALA A 368 17.74 -25.03 -20.28
C ALA A 368 16.28 -25.30 -19.90
N ILE A 369 15.81 -26.52 -20.12
CA ILE A 369 14.42 -26.92 -19.86
C ILE A 369 14.10 -26.84 -18.37
N SER A 370 14.97 -27.38 -17.52
CA SER A 370 14.76 -27.38 -16.07
C SER A 370 14.82 -25.99 -15.47
N GLY A 371 15.78 -25.15 -15.88
CA GLY A 371 15.86 -23.74 -15.47
C GLY A 371 14.64 -22.92 -15.91
N TRP A 372 14.13 -23.16 -17.13
CA TRP A 372 12.89 -22.54 -17.58
C TRP A 372 11.68 -22.89 -16.70
N LEU A 373 11.55 -24.18 -16.35
CA LEU A 373 10.39 -24.72 -15.64
C LEU A 373 10.39 -24.46 -14.14
N MET A 374 11.55 -24.62 -13.48
CA MET A 374 11.67 -24.56 -12.02
C MET A 374 12.20 -23.20 -11.53
N GLY A 375 12.73 -22.37 -12.43
CA GLY A 375 13.29 -21.07 -12.11
C GLY A 375 14.82 -21.08 -12.04
N GLN A 376 15.39 -19.91 -11.77
CA GLN A 376 16.84 -19.70 -11.75
C GLN A 376 17.53 -20.58 -10.68
N GLY A 377 18.61 -21.25 -11.08
CA GLY A 377 19.45 -22.07 -10.19
C GLY A 377 18.89 -23.46 -9.87
N GLU A 378 17.67 -23.77 -10.30
CA GLU A 378 17.00 -25.04 -10.08
C GLU A 378 17.10 -25.91 -11.34
N VAL A 379 18.26 -26.54 -11.53
CA VAL A 379 18.60 -27.25 -12.76
C VAL A 379 18.91 -28.74 -12.55
N THR A 380 18.69 -29.53 -13.60
CA THR A 380 19.12 -30.93 -13.70
C THR A 380 19.82 -31.17 -15.04
N GLU A 381 20.81 -32.05 -15.05
CA GLU A 381 21.52 -32.49 -16.26
C GLU A 381 20.86 -33.72 -16.91
N ASN A 382 19.80 -34.26 -16.30
CA ASN A 382 19.06 -35.39 -16.86
C ASN A 382 17.90 -34.89 -17.76
N LEU A 383 18.05 -35.08 -19.07
CA LEU A 383 17.08 -34.63 -20.07
C LEU A 383 15.71 -35.31 -19.93
N ALA A 384 15.66 -36.60 -19.62
CA ALA A 384 14.41 -37.32 -19.43
C ALA A 384 13.61 -36.76 -18.25
N VAL A 385 14.29 -36.48 -17.13
CA VAL A 385 13.68 -35.80 -15.98
C VAL A 385 13.22 -34.40 -16.35
N ALA A 386 14.03 -33.62 -17.08
CA ALA A 386 13.68 -32.26 -17.49
C ALA A 386 12.43 -32.23 -18.39
N ILE A 387 12.30 -33.17 -19.34
CA ILE A 387 11.11 -33.34 -20.18
C ILE A 387 9.92 -33.76 -19.31
N SER A 388 10.10 -34.74 -18.40
CA SER A 388 9.01 -35.20 -17.53
C SER A 388 8.46 -34.08 -16.63
N LEU A 389 9.31 -33.16 -16.15
CA LEU A 389 8.88 -31.98 -15.40
C LEU A 389 7.93 -31.07 -16.18
N PHE A 390 8.04 -31.01 -17.52
CA PHE A 390 7.11 -30.28 -18.37
C PHE A 390 5.71 -30.90 -18.31
N ASP A 391 5.63 -32.23 -18.38
CA ASP A 391 4.38 -32.98 -18.27
C ASP A 391 3.78 -32.88 -16.88
N VAL A 392 4.61 -33.00 -15.83
CA VAL A 392 4.19 -32.79 -14.42
C VAL A 392 3.56 -31.41 -14.27
N ARG A 393 4.20 -30.36 -14.77
CA ARG A 393 3.66 -28.99 -14.73
C ARG A 393 2.31 -28.90 -15.45
N ASN A 394 2.16 -29.53 -16.61
CA ASN A 394 0.92 -29.49 -17.37
C ASN A 394 -0.22 -30.22 -16.62
N GLU A 395 0.06 -31.37 -16.01
CA GLU A 395 -0.92 -32.07 -15.17
C GLU A 395 -1.28 -31.29 -13.90
N VAL A 396 -0.31 -30.63 -13.27
CA VAL A 396 -0.55 -29.71 -12.15
C VAL A 396 -1.50 -28.58 -12.59
N ARG A 397 -1.29 -27.98 -13.77
CA ARG A 397 -2.20 -26.95 -14.31
C ARG A 397 -3.60 -27.51 -14.54
N ASN A 398 -3.71 -28.72 -15.12
CA ASN A 398 -4.99 -29.39 -15.34
C ASN A 398 -5.73 -29.64 -14.02
N TYR A 399 -5.00 -30.07 -12.97
CA TYR A 399 -5.59 -30.29 -11.64
C TYR A 399 -6.19 -28.99 -11.08
N LEU A 400 -5.42 -27.89 -11.15
CA LEU A 400 -5.82 -26.60 -10.60
C LEU A 400 -6.99 -25.95 -11.35
N GLN A 401 -7.15 -26.26 -12.64
CA GLN A 401 -8.27 -25.79 -13.47
C GLN A 401 -9.52 -26.66 -13.34
N SER A 402 -9.38 -27.93 -12.95
CA SER A 402 -10.50 -28.88 -12.92
C SER A 402 -11.44 -28.64 -11.74
N THR A 403 -12.72 -28.39 -12.06
CA THR A 403 -13.80 -28.33 -11.06
C THR A 403 -14.31 -29.73 -10.69
N ASN A 404 -14.05 -30.75 -11.51
CA ASN A 404 -14.53 -32.12 -11.31
C ASN A 404 -13.59 -32.94 -10.42
N VAL A 405 -14.12 -33.45 -9.31
CA VAL A 405 -13.40 -34.28 -8.32
C VAL A 405 -12.83 -35.55 -8.96
N VAL A 406 -13.60 -36.23 -9.81
CA VAL A 406 -13.18 -37.50 -10.43
C VAL A 406 -12.01 -37.28 -11.40
N GLU A 407 -12.06 -36.20 -12.18
CA GLU A 407 -10.95 -35.84 -13.07
C GLU A 407 -9.70 -35.47 -12.28
N ARG A 408 -9.84 -34.76 -11.16
CA ARG A 408 -8.71 -34.47 -10.26
C ARG A 408 -8.07 -35.75 -9.71
N GLN A 409 -8.85 -36.77 -9.39
CA GLN A 409 -8.32 -38.06 -8.94
C GLN A 409 -7.52 -38.77 -10.03
N LYS A 410 -8.02 -38.79 -11.27
CA LYS A 410 -7.30 -39.36 -12.41
C LYS A 410 -5.98 -38.62 -12.69
N ILE A 411 -5.97 -37.29 -12.55
CA ILE A 411 -4.76 -36.48 -12.69
C ILE A 411 -3.71 -36.87 -11.63
N LEU A 412 -4.14 -37.08 -10.37
CA LEU A 412 -3.24 -37.53 -9.30
C LEU A 412 -2.65 -38.92 -9.58
N GLU A 413 -3.41 -39.82 -10.19
CA GLU A 413 -2.90 -41.14 -10.61
C GLU A 413 -1.83 -40.99 -11.69
N ARG A 414 -2.07 -40.18 -12.73
CA ARG A 414 -1.06 -39.89 -13.76
C ARG A 414 0.20 -39.23 -13.20
N LEU A 415 0.03 -38.28 -12.26
CA LEU A 415 1.18 -37.62 -11.62
C LEU A 415 2.09 -38.62 -10.90
N LYS A 416 1.55 -39.70 -10.30
CA LYS A 416 2.37 -40.73 -9.63
C LYS A 416 3.23 -41.55 -10.60
N GLU A 417 2.85 -41.62 -11.87
CA GLU A 417 3.56 -42.36 -12.91
C GLU A 417 4.68 -41.50 -13.55
N LEU A 418 4.61 -40.18 -13.43
CA LEU A 418 5.58 -39.25 -13.99
C LEU A 418 6.83 -39.11 -13.10
N GLU A 419 8.00 -39.14 -13.72
CA GLU A 419 9.27 -38.89 -13.05
C GLU A 419 9.36 -37.42 -12.62
N GLY A 420 9.91 -37.16 -11.43
CA GLY A 420 10.05 -35.80 -10.92
C GLY A 420 8.77 -35.19 -10.35
N SER A 421 7.67 -35.94 -10.21
CA SER A 421 6.42 -35.49 -9.55
C SER A 421 6.50 -35.36 -8.03
N THR A 422 7.69 -35.31 -7.44
CA THR A 422 7.86 -35.18 -5.99
C THR A 422 7.24 -33.87 -5.47
N PRO A 423 6.72 -33.82 -4.23
CA PRO A 423 6.21 -32.58 -3.63
C PRO A 423 7.19 -31.41 -3.69
N ALA A 424 8.48 -31.67 -3.52
CA ALA A 424 9.52 -30.63 -3.64
C ALA A 424 9.61 -30.04 -5.05
N ASN A 425 9.62 -30.88 -6.09
CA ASN A 425 9.64 -30.42 -7.48
C ASN A 425 8.33 -29.71 -7.86
N VAL A 426 7.19 -30.26 -7.44
CA VAL A 426 5.88 -29.63 -7.69
C VAL A 426 5.79 -28.26 -7.03
N ALA A 427 6.31 -28.08 -5.80
CA ALA A 427 6.38 -26.77 -5.16
C ALA A 427 7.22 -25.76 -5.97
N LYS A 428 8.37 -26.18 -6.51
CA LYS A 428 9.21 -25.34 -7.39
C LYS A 428 8.47 -24.97 -8.69
N LEU A 429 7.83 -25.95 -9.34
CA LEU A 429 7.01 -25.74 -10.54
C LEU A 429 5.85 -24.76 -10.28
N LEU A 430 5.14 -24.93 -9.16
CA LEU A 430 4.04 -24.05 -8.75
C LEU A 430 4.51 -22.59 -8.61
N ALA A 431 5.66 -22.38 -7.97
CA ALA A 431 6.24 -21.07 -7.78
C ALA A 431 6.77 -20.42 -9.07
N ALA A 432 7.24 -21.23 -10.03
CA ALA A 432 7.85 -20.75 -11.28
C ALA A 432 6.86 -20.61 -12.45
N MET A 433 5.74 -21.34 -12.44
CA MET A 433 4.76 -21.33 -13.52
C MET A 433 3.90 -20.04 -13.54
N LYS A 434 3.19 -19.83 -14.65
CA LYS A 434 2.20 -18.75 -14.78
C LYS A 434 0.93 -19.04 -13.95
N PRO A 435 0.11 -18.01 -13.65
CA PRO A 435 -1.25 -18.21 -13.17
C PRO A 435 -2.04 -19.16 -14.09
N THR A 436 -2.94 -19.95 -13.49
CA THR A 436 -3.58 -21.07 -14.19
C THR A 436 -4.84 -20.68 -14.95
N LEU A 437 -5.58 -19.67 -14.50
CA LEU A 437 -6.79 -19.23 -15.17
C LEU A 437 -6.46 -18.13 -16.20
N ALA A 438 -6.99 -18.29 -17.41
CA ALA A 438 -6.87 -17.29 -18.45
C ALA A 438 -7.57 -15.97 -18.06
N THR A 439 -7.08 -14.85 -18.59
CA THR A 439 -7.68 -13.51 -18.42
C THR A 439 -8.85 -13.29 -19.38
N VAL A 440 -9.74 -14.28 -19.52
CA VAL A 440 -10.97 -14.10 -20.29
C VAL A 440 -11.89 -13.20 -19.46
N THR A 441 -12.05 -11.96 -19.90
CA THR A 441 -13.12 -11.06 -19.45
C THR A 441 -14.39 -11.48 -20.16
N ASN A 442 -15.50 -11.60 -19.42
CA ASN A 442 -16.81 -11.49 -20.07
C ASN A 442 -16.90 -10.06 -20.63
N ASP A 443 -17.56 -9.85 -21.77
CA ASP A 443 -17.82 -8.49 -22.26
C ASP A 443 -18.41 -7.69 -21.10
N PRO A 444 -17.73 -6.61 -20.65
CA PRO A 444 -18.17 -5.91 -19.46
C PRO A 444 -19.58 -5.34 -19.71
N PRO A 445 -20.48 -5.35 -18.71
CA PRO A 445 -21.67 -4.51 -18.80
C PRO A 445 -21.20 -3.08 -19.10
N LYS A 446 -21.82 -2.42 -20.07
CA LYS A 446 -21.49 -1.03 -20.38
C LYS A 446 -21.72 -0.21 -19.09
N GLU A 447 -20.70 0.45 -18.53
CA GLU A 447 -20.81 1.26 -17.30
C GLU A 447 -20.41 2.72 -17.55
N SER A 448 -21.16 3.65 -16.96
CA SER A 448 -20.90 5.09 -17.02
C SER A 448 -19.70 5.47 -16.15
N GLU A 449 -19.22 6.72 -16.24
CA GLU A 449 -18.17 7.23 -15.35
C GLU A 449 -18.55 7.12 -13.86
N ASP A 450 -19.85 7.09 -13.55
CA ASP A 450 -20.38 6.95 -12.19
C ASP A 450 -20.60 5.47 -11.76
N GLY A 451 -20.32 4.50 -12.65
CA GLY A 451 -20.52 3.08 -12.41
C GLY A 451 -21.98 2.62 -12.54
N GLU A 452 -22.81 3.37 -13.26
CA GLU A 452 -24.18 2.97 -13.60
C GLU A 452 -24.21 2.24 -14.95
N PRO A 453 -25.10 1.27 -15.18
CA PRO A 453 -25.26 0.64 -16.49
C PRO A 453 -25.58 1.69 -17.57
N LEU A 454 -24.77 1.77 -18.62
CA LEU A 454 -25.01 2.59 -19.80
C LEU A 454 -26.22 2.04 -20.55
N LYS A 455 -27.01 2.95 -21.13
CA LYS A 455 -28.05 2.59 -22.11
C LYS A 455 -27.37 2.14 -23.41
N ASP A 456 -28.03 1.25 -24.14
CA ASP A 456 -27.48 0.63 -25.36
C ASP A 456 -26.98 1.62 -26.42
N ASP A 457 -27.52 2.85 -26.40
CA ASP A 457 -27.30 3.92 -27.37
C ASP A 457 -26.07 4.81 -27.09
N GLU A 458 -25.38 4.66 -25.95
CA GLU A 458 -24.18 5.46 -25.63
C GLU A 458 -22.90 4.85 -26.24
N PRO A 459 -21.97 5.69 -26.76
CA PRO A 459 -20.75 5.22 -27.40
C PRO A 459 -19.85 4.47 -26.41
N ASP A 460 -19.24 3.37 -26.86
CA ASP A 460 -18.34 2.57 -26.04
C ASP A 460 -17.25 3.45 -25.41
N GLN A 461 -17.09 3.36 -24.10
CA GLN A 461 -15.92 3.92 -23.45
C GLN A 461 -14.67 3.19 -24.00
N PRO A 462 -13.56 3.91 -24.27
CA PRO A 462 -12.35 3.26 -24.73
C PRO A 462 -11.92 2.23 -23.69
N GLN A 463 -11.75 1.00 -24.15
CA GLN A 463 -11.37 -0.13 -23.31
C GLN A 463 -9.92 0.05 -22.88
N ASP A 464 -9.70 0.27 -21.59
CA ASP A 464 -8.37 0.15 -20.99
C ASP A 464 -7.97 -1.34 -21.05
N PRO A 465 -6.96 -1.72 -21.85
CA PRO A 465 -6.61 -3.11 -22.08
C PRO A 465 -6.08 -3.83 -20.82
N LEU A 466 -5.70 -3.07 -19.78
CA LEU A 466 -5.19 -3.56 -18.51
C LEU A 466 -6.23 -3.52 -17.39
N HIS A 467 -7.44 -3.00 -17.66
CA HIS A 467 -8.56 -3.00 -16.72
C HIS A 467 -9.53 -4.14 -17.08
N HIS A 468 -9.64 -5.11 -16.18
CA HIS A 468 -10.54 -6.25 -16.31
C HIS A 468 -11.72 -6.13 -15.35
N ILE A 469 -12.89 -6.57 -15.80
CA ILE A 469 -14.09 -6.73 -14.98
C ILE A 469 -14.44 -8.22 -14.99
N PHE A 470 -14.65 -8.78 -13.81
CA PHE A 470 -15.01 -10.18 -13.64
C PHE A 470 -16.31 -10.29 -12.89
N GLU A 471 -17.18 -11.18 -13.33
CA GLU A 471 -18.35 -11.64 -12.58
C GLU A 471 -18.17 -13.13 -12.25
N ILE A 472 -18.24 -13.47 -10.97
CA ILE A 472 -18.03 -14.85 -10.50
C ILE A 472 -19.12 -15.23 -9.49
N ALA A 473 -19.36 -16.53 -9.34
CA ALA A 473 -20.17 -17.06 -8.25
C ALA A 473 -19.50 -16.73 -6.90
N GLY A 474 -20.18 -15.91 -6.11
CA GLY A 474 -19.76 -15.52 -4.77
C GLY A 474 -20.27 -16.45 -3.67
N PRO A 475 -20.19 -16.00 -2.41
CA PRO A 475 -20.66 -16.78 -1.26
C PRO A 475 -22.14 -17.17 -1.42
N GLY A 476 -22.44 -18.45 -1.25
CA GLY A 476 -23.81 -18.98 -1.43
C GLY A 476 -24.25 -19.11 -2.89
N GLY A 477 -23.35 -18.95 -3.86
CA GLY A 477 -23.62 -19.13 -5.29
C GLY A 477 -24.15 -17.90 -6.02
N ALA A 478 -24.45 -16.81 -5.30
CA ALA A 478 -24.90 -15.56 -5.91
C ALA A 478 -23.75 -14.86 -6.65
N PRO A 479 -23.92 -14.43 -7.92
CA PRO A 479 -22.86 -13.76 -8.66
C PRO A 479 -22.51 -12.40 -8.04
N PHE A 480 -21.24 -11.99 -8.19
CA PHE A 480 -20.82 -10.63 -7.90
C PHE A 480 -19.67 -10.19 -8.81
N ALA A 481 -19.60 -8.88 -9.05
CA ALA A 481 -18.58 -8.26 -9.86
C ALA A 481 -17.40 -7.75 -9.03
N PHE A 482 -16.21 -7.78 -9.63
CA PHE A 482 -15.02 -7.09 -9.13
C PHE A 482 -14.13 -6.65 -10.29
N HIS A 483 -13.42 -5.56 -10.09
CA HIS A 483 -12.54 -4.94 -11.09
C HIS A 483 -11.09 -5.26 -10.73
N VAL A 484 -10.24 -5.44 -11.74
CA VAL A 484 -8.80 -5.60 -11.58
C VAL A 484 -8.06 -4.70 -12.55
N GLN A 485 -7.15 -3.87 -12.03
CA GLN A 485 -6.20 -3.12 -12.84
C GLN A 485 -4.83 -3.75 -12.76
N LEU A 486 -4.27 -4.08 -13.93
CA LEU A 486 -2.87 -4.50 -14.05
C LEU A 486 -1.94 -3.31 -14.24
N PRO A 487 -0.69 -3.39 -13.75
CA PRO A 487 0.32 -2.38 -14.05
C PRO A 487 0.74 -2.45 -15.53
N PRO A 488 1.28 -1.34 -16.08
CA PRO A 488 1.87 -1.35 -17.42
C PRO A 488 2.97 -2.41 -17.53
N ASP A 489 3.11 -3.00 -18.72
CA ASP A 489 4.08 -4.07 -19.02
C ASP A 489 3.92 -5.29 -18.07
N TYR A 490 2.69 -5.64 -17.71
CA TYR A 490 2.41 -6.82 -16.89
C TYR A 490 2.95 -8.11 -17.54
N ASP A 491 3.76 -8.86 -16.79
CA ASP A 491 4.37 -10.13 -17.19
C ASP A 491 4.04 -11.21 -16.14
N PRO A 492 3.36 -12.31 -16.51
CA PRO A 492 2.91 -13.34 -15.56
C PRO A 492 4.05 -14.12 -14.88
N TYR A 493 5.30 -13.91 -15.25
CA TYR A 493 6.47 -14.48 -14.57
C TYR A 493 7.09 -13.57 -13.51
N ARG A 494 6.64 -12.32 -13.38
CA ARG A 494 7.03 -11.41 -12.29
C ARG A 494 6.04 -11.52 -11.14
N LYS A 495 6.49 -11.23 -9.91
CA LYS A 495 5.64 -11.17 -8.71
C LYS A 495 5.25 -9.73 -8.41
N TYR A 496 3.96 -9.41 -8.49
CA TYR A 496 3.46 -8.04 -8.29
C TYR A 496 2.85 -7.85 -6.91
N PRO A 497 3.16 -6.77 -6.18
CA PRO A 497 2.39 -6.39 -5.00
C PRO A 497 0.94 -6.05 -5.41
N CYS A 498 0.00 -6.17 -4.47
CA CYS A 498 -1.42 -6.03 -4.75
C CYS A 498 -2.14 -5.19 -3.69
N ILE A 499 -3.10 -4.37 -4.10
CA ILE A 499 -4.01 -3.64 -3.22
C ILE A 499 -5.43 -4.13 -3.48
N VAL A 500 -6.10 -4.64 -2.45
CA VAL A 500 -7.55 -4.86 -2.47
C VAL A 500 -8.21 -3.61 -1.89
N SER A 501 -9.02 -2.90 -2.69
CA SER A 501 -9.57 -1.58 -2.31
C SER A 501 -11.09 -1.59 -2.29
N LEU A 502 -11.69 -1.26 -1.14
CA LEU A 502 -13.14 -1.24 -0.93
C LEU A 502 -13.70 0.19 -1.00
N HIS A 503 -14.72 0.39 -1.83
CA HIS A 503 -15.31 1.70 -2.05
C HIS A 503 -16.23 2.16 -0.90
N GLY A 504 -16.36 3.47 -0.75
CA GLY A 504 -17.28 4.09 0.21
C GLY A 504 -18.74 4.01 -0.22
N ALA A 505 -19.63 4.53 0.63
CA ALA A 505 -21.05 4.63 0.35
C ALA A 505 -21.28 5.52 -0.88
N GLY A 506 -22.09 5.06 -1.84
CA GLY A 506 -22.34 5.77 -3.10
C GLY A 506 -21.15 5.80 -4.07
N GLY A 507 -20.03 5.15 -3.74
CA GLY A 507 -18.93 4.96 -4.68
C GLY A 507 -19.04 3.68 -5.51
N SER A 508 -18.05 3.42 -6.36
CA SER A 508 -17.98 2.23 -7.20
C SER A 508 -16.59 1.55 -7.19
N PRO A 509 -16.49 0.28 -7.61
CA PRO A 509 -15.20 -0.37 -7.87
C PRO A 509 -14.30 0.42 -8.83
N ARG A 510 -14.86 0.99 -9.89
CA ARG A 510 -14.13 1.81 -10.88
C ARG A 510 -13.46 3.02 -10.23
N GLN A 511 -14.16 3.73 -9.35
CA GLN A 511 -13.58 4.86 -8.62
C GLN A 511 -12.39 4.45 -7.74
N GLN A 512 -12.37 3.23 -7.20
CA GLN A 512 -11.19 2.73 -6.47
C GLN A 512 -10.02 2.45 -7.41
N ILE A 513 -10.28 1.92 -8.60
CA ILE A 513 -9.25 1.81 -9.65
C ILE A 513 -8.70 3.20 -10.00
N ASP A 514 -9.58 4.18 -10.24
CA ASP A 514 -9.17 5.55 -10.61
C ASP A 514 -8.38 6.24 -9.49
N TRP A 515 -8.75 6.03 -8.21
CA TRP A 515 -8.05 6.63 -7.07
C TRP A 515 -6.59 6.11 -6.94
N TRP A 516 -6.39 4.80 -7.12
CA TRP A 516 -5.07 4.17 -6.97
C TRP A 516 -4.23 4.24 -8.25
N ALA A 517 -4.82 3.87 -9.38
CA ALA A 517 -4.14 3.76 -10.66
C ALA A 517 -4.24 5.03 -11.52
N GLY A 518 -5.04 6.02 -11.13
CA GLY A 518 -5.29 7.24 -11.92
C GLY A 518 -6.32 6.99 -13.02
N THR A 519 -6.93 8.06 -13.55
CA THR A 519 -7.84 7.95 -14.69
C THR A 519 -7.11 7.48 -15.95
N TYR A 520 -7.83 6.78 -16.83
CA TYR A 520 -7.27 6.29 -18.07
C TYR A 520 -6.99 7.45 -19.04
N ASN A 521 -5.73 7.56 -19.49
CA ASN A 521 -5.31 8.58 -20.44
C ASN A 521 -5.26 7.99 -21.85
N LYS A 522 -6.23 8.40 -22.68
CA LYS A 522 -6.41 7.95 -24.07
C LYS A 522 -5.21 8.28 -24.98
N GLN A 523 -4.47 9.37 -24.70
CA GLN A 523 -3.34 9.78 -25.53
C GLN A 523 -2.13 8.87 -25.32
N THR A 524 -2.00 8.33 -24.11
CA THR A 524 -0.89 7.45 -23.73
C THR A 524 -1.29 5.97 -23.64
N ASP A 525 -2.57 5.66 -23.87
CA ASP A 525 -3.19 4.34 -23.73
C ASP A 525 -2.91 3.67 -22.36
N LEU A 526 -2.82 4.47 -21.30
CA LEU A 526 -2.34 4.01 -20.00
C LEU A 526 -2.93 4.83 -18.86
N ARG A 527 -2.95 4.23 -17.67
CA ARG A 527 -3.16 4.95 -16.40
C ARG A 527 -1.83 5.34 -15.77
N LEU A 528 -1.78 6.53 -15.18
CA LEU A 528 -0.54 7.18 -14.70
C LEU A 528 -0.52 7.45 -13.18
N GLY A 529 -1.49 6.94 -12.42
CA GLY A 529 -1.55 7.05 -10.98
C GLY A 529 -0.52 6.17 -10.26
N GLN A 530 -0.48 6.27 -8.93
CA GLN A 530 0.62 5.72 -8.14
C GLN A 530 0.71 4.18 -8.20
N ALA A 531 -0.41 3.46 -8.25
CA ALA A 531 -0.37 2.00 -8.40
C ALA A 531 0.30 1.57 -9.71
N SER A 532 -0.08 2.19 -10.84
CA SER A 532 0.55 1.97 -12.14
C SER A 532 2.03 2.37 -12.12
N ARG A 533 2.38 3.48 -11.46
CA ARG A 533 3.75 3.97 -11.29
C ARG A 533 4.64 3.00 -10.50
N HIS A 534 4.10 2.36 -9.47
CA HIS A 534 4.84 1.47 -8.57
C HIS A 534 4.72 -0.03 -8.91
N GLY A 535 3.98 -0.38 -9.97
CA GLY A 535 3.81 -1.77 -10.39
C GLY A 535 2.89 -2.57 -9.48
N TYR A 536 1.81 -1.96 -8.97
CA TYR A 536 0.82 -2.65 -8.15
C TYR A 536 -0.38 -3.10 -8.97
N ILE A 537 -0.89 -4.30 -8.66
CA ILE A 537 -2.21 -4.74 -9.09
C ILE A 537 -3.26 -4.15 -8.14
N VAL A 538 -4.37 -3.64 -8.66
CA VAL A 538 -5.47 -3.12 -7.84
C VAL A 538 -6.72 -3.97 -8.07
N ILE A 539 -7.28 -4.54 -7.01
CA ILE A 539 -8.52 -5.33 -7.02
C ILE A 539 -9.59 -4.51 -6.30
N ALA A 540 -10.74 -4.30 -6.94
CA ALA A 540 -11.86 -3.57 -6.35
C ALA A 540 -13.15 -4.39 -6.42
N PRO A 541 -13.56 -5.06 -5.33
CA PRO A 541 -14.83 -5.78 -5.24
C PRO A 541 -16.04 -4.83 -5.15
N ALA A 542 -17.18 -5.22 -5.74
CA ALA A 542 -18.46 -4.54 -5.54
C ALA A 542 -19.16 -4.97 -4.24
N TRP A 543 -19.92 -4.05 -3.62
CA TRP A 543 -20.74 -4.37 -2.44
C TRP A 543 -21.86 -5.38 -2.72
N THR A 544 -22.52 -5.83 -1.66
CA THR A 544 -23.62 -6.80 -1.73
C THR A 544 -24.88 -6.22 -2.38
N LYS A 545 -25.18 -4.95 -2.06
CA LYS A 545 -26.41 -4.28 -2.49
C LYS A 545 -26.07 -3.03 -3.31
N PRO A 546 -26.84 -2.70 -4.35
CA PRO A 546 -26.78 -1.38 -4.97
C PRO A 546 -26.95 -0.28 -3.91
N TYR A 547 -26.15 0.78 -4.00
CA TYR A 547 -26.18 1.94 -3.09
C TYR A 547 -26.06 1.61 -1.59
N GLN A 548 -25.35 0.53 -1.25
CA GLN A 548 -25.11 0.15 0.13
C GLN A 548 -24.44 1.31 0.89
N ASN A 549 -25.04 1.71 2.02
CA ASN A 549 -24.62 2.87 2.81
C ASN A 549 -24.06 2.52 4.19
N LYS A 550 -24.01 1.22 4.53
CA LYS A 550 -23.50 0.70 5.80
C LYS A 550 -22.82 -0.65 5.58
N TYR A 551 -21.80 -0.92 6.37
CA TYR A 551 -21.18 -2.25 6.44
C TYR A 551 -21.96 -3.16 7.40
N GLU A 552 -22.37 -4.36 6.95
CA GLU A 552 -23.25 -5.25 7.71
C GLU A 552 -22.49 -6.31 8.53
N TYR A 553 -21.18 -6.47 8.30
CA TYR A 553 -20.29 -7.45 8.93
C TYR A 553 -20.63 -8.90 8.56
N SER A 554 -21.32 -9.09 7.44
CA SER A 554 -21.87 -10.37 7.02
C SER A 554 -20.83 -11.30 6.40
N ALA A 555 -21.08 -12.61 6.43
CA ALA A 555 -20.29 -13.61 5.72
C ALA A 555 -20.24 -13.34 4.21
N GLN A 556 -21.31 -12.76 3.65
CA GLN A 556 -21.38 -12.44 2.23
C GLN A 556 -20.42 -11.30 1.86
N GLU A 557 -20.36 -10.23 2.66
CA GLU A 557 -19.42 -9.12 2.43
C GLU A 557 -17.97 -9.58 2.58
N HIS A 558 -17.65 -10.34 3.64
CA HIS A 558 -16.33 -10.95 3.83
C HIS A 558 -15.97 -11.83 2.63
N GLY A 559 -16.86 -12.76 2.29
CA GLY A 559 -16.62 -13.72 1.23
C GLY A 559 -16.45 -13.08 -0.15
N LYS A 560 -17.13 -11.97 -0.48
CA LYS A 560 -16.88 -11.25 -1.74
C LYS A 560 -15.44 -10.75 -1.84
N VAL A 561 -14.90 -10.18 -0.77
CA VAL A 561 -13.52 -9.70 -0.72
C VAL A 561 -12.53 -10.85 -0.88
N LEU A 562 -12.74 -11.93 -0.11
CA LEU A 562 -11.87 -13.11 -0.14
C LEU A 562 -11.93 -13.86 -1.48
N TYR A 563 -13.12 -14.01 -2.07
CA TYR A 563 -13.29 -14.69 -3.36
C TYR A 563 -12.70 -13.88 -4.52
N ALA A 564 -12.80 -12.54 -4.48
CA ALA A 564 -12.16 -11.68 -5.47
C ALA A 564 -10.62 -11.79 -5.40
N LEU A 565 -10.06 -11.79 -4.19
CA LEU A 565 -8.62 -11.99 -3.97
C LEU A 565 -8.17 -13.37 -4.47
N GLN A 566 -8.86 -14.44 -4.05
CA GLN A 566 -8.56 -15.81 -4.44
C GLN A 566 -8.66 -16.02 -5.96
N ASN A 567 -9.69 -15.45 -6.61
CA ASN A 567 -9.80 -15.51 -8.08
C ASN A 567 -8.67 -14.75 -8.76
N SER A 568 -8.24 -13.63 -8.18
CA SER A 568 -7.13 -12.84 -8.71
C SER A 568 -5.80 -13.57 -8.59
N PHE A 569 -5.54 -14.30 -7.49
CA PHE A 569 -4.35 -15.17 -7.37
C PHE A 569 -4.28 -16.25 -8.46
N LYS A 570 -5.43 -16.73 -8.92
CA LYS A 570 -5.51 -17.76 -9.96
C LYS A 570 -5.31 -17.20 -11.37
N ARG A 571 -5.60 -15.91 -11.59
CA ARG A 571 -5.54 -15.24 -12.90
C ARG A 571 -4.28 -14.39 -13.09
N PHE A 572 -3.71 -13.88 -11.99
CA PHE A 572 -2.63 -12.91 -12.02
C PHE A 572 -1.49 -13.31 -11.08
N SER A 573 -0.28 -12.85 -11.40
CA SER A 573 0.94 -13.16 -10.65
C SER A 573 1.14 -12.18 -9.49
N ILE A 574 0.34 -12.39 -8.44
CA ILE A 574 0.38 -11.55 -7.23
C ILE A 574 1.34 -12.15 -6.21
N ASP A 575 2.27 -11.34 -5.70
CA ASP A 575 3.09 -11.65 -4.53
C ASP A 575 2.18 -11.74 -3.29
N THR A 576 1.89 -12.97 -2.84
CA THR A 576 0.95 -13.24 -1.74
C THR A 576 1.42 -12.68 -0.39
N ASP A 577 2.70 -12.33 -0.27
CA ASP A 577 3.26 -11.69 0.93
C ASP A 577 3.31 -10.16 0.84
N ARG A 578 2.85 -9.57 -0.28
CA ARG A 578 2.68 -8.12 -0.49
C ARG A 578 1.26 -7.77 -0.94
N VAL A 579 0.28 -8.33 -0.24
CA VAL A 579 -1.14 -7.99 -0.42
C VAL A 579 -1.56 -6.99 0.66
N PHE A 580 -2.04 -5.84 0.23
CA PHE A 580 -2.51 -4.76 1.09
C PHE A 580 -4.03 -4.63 1.00
N LEU A 581 -4.67 -4.29 2.10
CA LEU A 581 -6.12 -4.08 2.15
C LEU A 581 -6.42 -2.61 2.45
N SER A 582 -7.20 -1.94 1.61
CA SER A 582 -7.57 -0.53 1.74
C SER A 582 -9.06 -0.33 1.60
N GLY A 583 -9.61 0.69 2.24
CA GLY A 583 -11.00 1.03 2.03
C GLY A 583 -11.35 2.44 2.50
N HIS A 584 -12.32 3.05 1.81
CA HIS A 584 -12.82 4.38 2.11
C HIS A 584 -14.14 4.34 2.87
N SER A 585 -14.28 5.08 3.96
CA SER A 585 -15.53 5.24 4.71
C SER A 585 -16.12 3.88 5.13
N ILE A 586 -17.29 3.45 4.61
CA ILE A 586 -17.83 2.10 4.89
C ILE A 586 -16.89 0.97 4.43
N GLY A 587 -16.10 1.21 3.38
CA GLY A 587 -15.01 0.33 2.97
C GLY A 587 -13.88 0.33 4.00
N GLY A 588 -13.59 1.49 4.59
CA GLY A 588 -12.66 1.64 5.71
C GLY A 588 -13.09 0.83 6.94
N ASP A 589 -14.38 0.89 7.29
CA ASP A 589 -14.98 0.09 8.37
C ASP A 589 -14.80 -1.40 8.09
N ALA A 590 -15.09 -1.82 6.85
CA ALA A 590 -15.00 -3.22 6.43
C ALA A 590 -13.56 -3.74 6.44
N VAL A 591 -12.58 -2.97 5.93
CA VAL A 591 -11.19 -3.44 5.91
C VAL A 591 -10.59 -3.57 7.29
N TRP A 592 -11.00 -2.72 8.24
CA TRP A 592 -10.56 -2.86 9.63
C TRP A 592 -11.06 -4.18 10.24
N ASP A 593 -12.33 -4.51 10.01
CA ASP A 593 -12.92 -5.77 10.50
C ASP A 593 -12.37 -7.02 9.79
N ILE A 594 -12.32 -7.02 8.45
CA ILE A 594 -11.85 -8.14 7.64
C ILE A 594 -10.37 -8.44 7.92
N ALA A 595 -9.55 -7.40 8.08
CA ALA A 595 -8.15 -7.60 8.40
C ALA A 595 -7.96 -8.29 9.75
N LEU A 596 -8.73 -7.88 10.77
CA LEU A 596 -8.67 -8.52 12.08
C LEU A 596 -9.23 -9.95 12.07
N ALA A 597 -10.16 -10.26 11.16
CA ALA A 597 -10.70 -11.60 10.96
C ALA A 597 -9.72 -12.55 10.29
N HIS A 598 -8.95 -12.03 9.34
CA HIS A 598 -7.97 -12.77 8.53
C HIS A 598 -6.60 -12.10 8.60
N PRO A 599 -5.97 -12.02 9.80
CA PRO A 599 -4.68 -11.35 9.97
C PRO A 599 -3.56 -12.06 9.20
N ASP A 600 -3.81 -13.28 8.76
CA ASP A 600 -2.93 -14.12 7.98
C ASP A 600 -2.89 -13.78 6.49
N LEU A 601 -3.67 -12.82 5.97
CA LEU A 601 -3.69 -12.51 4.53
C LEU A 601 -2.96 -11.22 4.14
N TRP A 602 -2.69 -10.32 5.08
CA TRP A 602 -2.36 -8.93 4.77
C TRP A 602 -0.93 -8.57 5.17
N ALA A 603 -0.18 -7.99 4.23
CA ALA A 603 1.09 -7.33 4.51
C ALA A 603 0.89 -6.01 5.26
N GLY A 604 -0.26 -5.35 5.06
CA GLY A 604 -0.62 -4.11 5.71
C GLY A 604 -2.04 -3.66 5.34
N VAL A 605 -2.61 -2.79 6.16
CA VAL A 605 -4.00 -2.35 6.02
C VAL A 605 -4.09 -0.82 6.12
N LEU A 606 -4.85 -0.21 5.20
CA LEU A 606 -5.03 1.23 5.08
C LEU A 606 -6.51 1.64 5.22
N PRO A 607 -7.07 1.71 6.45
CA PRO A 607 -8.43 2.19 6.64
C PRO A 607 -8.48 3.72 6.50
N ILE A 608 -9.22 4.21 5.50
CA ILE A 608 -9.36 5.62 5.18
C ILE A 608 -10.74 6.10 5.64
N ALA A 609 -10.77 7.08 6.54
CA ALA A 609 -11.97 7.59 7.19
C ALA A 609 -12.85 6.50 7.83
N ALA A 610 -12.21 5.49 8.42
CA ALA A 610 -12.86 4.33 9.02
C ALA A 610 -13.40 4.61 10.44
N THR A 611 -14.39 3.83 10.84
CA THR A 611 -14.96 3.77 12.18
C THR A 611 -14.95 2.33 12.67
N ALA A 612 -14.38 2.10 13.85
CA ALA A 612 -14.45 0.81 14.53
C ALA A 612 -15.90 0.47 14.88
N GLY A 613 -16.29 -0.78 14.65
CA GLY A 613 -17.60 -1.27 15.03
C GLY A 613 -17.63 -2.77 15.24
N LYS A 614 -18.70 -3.22 15.90
CA LYS A 614 -18.97 -4.62 16.28
C LYS A 614 -17.70 -5.37 16.74
N TYR A 615 -17.17 -6.25 15.89
CA TYR A 615 -16.09 -7.19 16.22
C TYR A 615 -14.72 -6.55 16.37
N VAL A 616 -14.46 -5.37 15.79
CA VAL A 616 -13.16 -4.68 15.85
C VAL A 616 -12.67 -4.56 17.29
N GLY A 617 -13.52 -4.08 18.19
CA GLY A 617 -13.18 -3.90 19.60
C GLY A 617 -13.00 -5.21 20.38
N ARG A 618 -13.46 -6.36 19.85
CA ARG A 618 -13.19 -7.70 20.40
C ARG A 618 -11.94 -8.32 19.81
N TYR A 619 -11.65 -8.07 18.55
CA TYR A 619 -10.54 -8.67 17.81
C TYR A 619 -9.25 -7.87 17.89
N TRP A 620 -9.20 -6.82 18.71
CA TRP A 620 -8.05 -5.93 18.85
C TRP A 620 -6.71 -6.65 19.13
N GLN A 621 -6.70 -7.87 19.69
CA GLN A 621 -5.47 -8.64 19.88
C GLN A 621 -4.86 -9.13 18.56
N ASN A 622 -5.70 -9.43 17.57
CA ASN A 622 -5.29 -9.89 16.25
C ASN A 622 -4.46 -8.81 15.53
N ALA A 623 -4.67 -7.53 15.86
CA ALA A 623 -3.88 -6.41 15.33
C ALA A 623 -2.38 -6.46 15.64
N LYS A 624 -1.92 -7.34 16.56
CA LYS A 624 -0.47 -7.57 16.76
C LYS A 624 0.22 -8.18 15.55
N HIS A 625 -0.55 -8.81 14.67
CA HIS A 625 -0.08 -9.49 13.48
C HIS A 625 -0.28 -8.65 12.21
N ILE A 626 -0.75 -7.41 12.36
CA ILE A 626 -1.15 -6.55 11.24
C ILE A 626 -0.50 -5.19 11.43
N SER A 627 0.11 -4.66 10.36
CA SER A 627 0.53 -3.26 10.32
C SER A 627 -0.62 -2.40 9.80
N PHE A 628 -1.02 -1.39 10.58
CA PHE A 628 -2.12 -0.47 10.23
C PHE A 628 -1.61 0.93 9.89
N TYR A 629 -2.16 1.52 8.84
CA TYR A 629 -1.97 2.92 8.45
C TYR A 629 -3.34 3.60 8.30
N PHE A 630 -3.82 4.23 9.38
CA PHE A 630 -5.10 4.94 9.38
C PHE A 630 -4.95 6.34 8.80
N VAL A 631 -5.92 6.78 7.99
CA VAL A 631 -5.98 8.16 7.50
C VAL A 631 -7.35 8.77 7.76
N GLY A 632 -7.40 9.98 8.30
CA GLY A 632 -8.65 10.69 8.55
C GLY A 632 -8.47 12.20 8.72
N GLY A 633 -9.59 12.92 8.73
CA GLY A 633 -9.61 14.37 8.94
C GLY A 633 -9.88 14.74 10.40
N GLU A 634 -9.19 15.75 10.92
CA GLU A 634 -9.38 16.28 12.28
C GLU A 634 -10.83 16.72 12.54
N MET A 635 -11.55 17.15 11.50
CA MET A 635 -12.92 17.67 11.56
C MET A 635 -13.96 16.71 10.96
N ASP A 636 -13.63 15.42 10.81
CA ASP A 636 -14.56 14.36 10.34
C ASP A 636 -15.51 13.90 11.45
N GLY A 637 -16.40 14.81 11.86
CA GLY A 637 -17.45 14.54 12.85
C GLY A 637 -16.90 14.08 14.20
N ASN A 638 -17.36 12.92 14.67
CA ASN A 638 -16.96 12.33 15.95
C ASN A 638 -16.10 11.07 15.80
N ARG A 639 -15.51 10.81 14.61
CA ARG A 639 -14.78 9.55 14.34
C ARG A 639 -13.60 9.32 15.28
N VAL A 640 -12.83 10.37 15.60
CA VAL A 640 -11.74 10.28 16.57
C VAL A 640 -12.23 9.75 17.92
N ALA A 641 -13.39 10.25 18.40
CA ALA A 641 -13.98 9.81 19.66
C ALA A 641 -14.50 8.37 19.59
N LEU A 642 -15.11 7.97 18.47
CA LEU A 642 -15.60 6.60 18.25
C LEU A 642 -14.45 5.57 18.22
N ASN A 643 -13.31 5.93 17.63
CA ASN A 643 -12.16 5.05 17.47
C ASN A 643 -11.17 5.09 18.65
N MET A 644 -11.34 6.05 19.56
CA MET A 644 -10.40 6.35 20.65
C MET A 644 -9.97 5.11 21.43
N GLN A 645 -10.91 4.23 21.76
CA GLN A 645 -10.61 3.03 22.55
C GLN A 645 -9.66 2.08 21.82
N ASP A 646 -9.89 1.82 20.54
CA ASP A 646 -9.09 0.88 19.75
C ASP A 646 -7.75 1.50 19.33
N PHE A 647 -7.74 2.78 18.96
CA PHE A 647 -6.50 3.52 18.73
C PHE A 647 -5.60 3.54 19.96
N ASN A 648 -6.16 3.77 21.15
CA ASN A 648 -5.36 3.73 22.39
C ASN A 648 -4.86 2.32 22.68
N ARG A 649 -5.62 1.26 22.40
CA ARG A 649 -5.12 -0.13 22.53
C ARG A 649 -3.89 -0.36 21.65
N TYR A 650 -3.90 0.13 20.41
CA TYR A 650 -2.80 -0.06 19.46
C TYR A 650 -1.59 0.82 19.78
N LEU A 651 -1.80 2.08 20.20
CA LEU A 651 -0.71 3.03 20.39
C LEU A 651 -0.04 2.95 21.78
N THR A 652 -0.75 2.47 22.80
CA THR A 652 -0.24 2.48 24.19
C THR A 652 0.25 1.12 24.68
N ARG A 653 0.17 0.07 23.85
CA ARG A 653 0.56 -1.30 24.22
C ARG A 653 1.70 -1.81 23.34
N PHE A 654 2.49 -2.72 23.90
CA PHE A 654 3.60 -3.35 23.18
C PHE A 654 3.10 -4.33 22.11
N GLY A 655 3.82 -4.39 20.99
CA GLY A 655 3.64 -5.39 19.94
C GLY A 655 2.63 -5.03 18.85
N TYR A 656 2.20 -3.77 18.76
CA TYR A 656 1.33 -3.27 17.70
C TYR A 656 2.10 -2.35 16.77
N ASP A 657 1.99 -2.58 15.46
CA ASP A 657 2.49 -1.68 14.43
C ASP A 657 1.31 -0.87 13.87
N THR A 658 1.19 0.39 14.29
CA THR A 658 0.07 1.24 13.92
C THR A 658 0.50 2.69 13.80
N MET A 659 0.15 3.28 12.66
CA MET A 659 0.26 4.70 12.39
C MET A 659 -1.13 5.28 12.17
N ILE A 660 -1.36 6.48 12.70
CA ILE A 660 -2.60 7.24 12.48
C ILE A 660 -2.23 8.60 11.93
N VAL A 661 -2.71 8.91 10.74
CA VAL A 661 -2.47 10.17 10.04
C VAL A 661 -3.74 11.02 10.08
N GLU A 662 -3.67 12.12 10.81
CA GLU A 662 -4.75 13.07 10.95
C GLU A 662 -4.45 14.32 10.11
N TYR A 663 -5.31 14.61 9.13
CA TYR A 663 -5.25 15.83 8.32
C TYR A 663 -5.93 17.01 9.03
N LYS A 664 -5.16 18.06 9.27
CA LYS A 664 -5.59 19.21 10.08
C LYS A 664 -6.65 20.04 9.37
N GLY A 665 -7.77 20.27 10.04
CA GLY A 665 -8.90 21.03 9.50
C GLY A 665 -9.63 20.41 8.29
N ARG A 666 -9.37 19.15 7.96
CA ARG A 666 -10.07 18.39 6.91
C ARG A 666 -11.26 17.62 7.51
N GLY A 667 -12.31 17.48 6.72
CA GLY A 667 -13.52 16.72 7.08
C GLY A 667 -13.47 15.27 6.61
N HIS A 668 -14.65 14.72 6.31
CA HIS A 668 -14.74 13.47 5.56
C HIS A 668 -14.27 13.68 4.11
N ASP A 669 -13.27 12.93 3.69
CA ASP A 669 -12.57 13.18 2.42
C ASP A 669 -11.97 11.89 1.83
N HIS A 670 -11.45 11.98 0.61
CA HIS A 670 -10.77 10.90 -0.09
C HIS A 670 -9.25 10.83 0.19
N PHE A 671 -8.66 11.88 0.76
CA PHE A 671 -7.25 11.93 1.21
C PHE A 671 -6.20 11.49 0.17
N GLN A 672 -6.41 11.78 -1.12
CA GLN A 672 -5.44 11.44 -2.17
C GLN A 672 -4.09 12.18 -1.98
N ASP A 673 -4.07 13.29 -1.24
CA ASP A 673 -2.83 13.97 -0.84
C ASP A 673 -1.84 13.03 -0.10
N ASP A 674 -2.35 11.94 0.51
CA ASP A 674 -1.54 11.01 1.30
C ASP A 674 -0.94 9.85 0.48
N ILE A 675 -1.39 9.68 -0.78
CA ILE A 675 -1.13 8.47 -1.57
C ILE A 675 0.37 8.15 -1.70
N HIS A 676 1.24 9.16 -1.81
CA HIS A 676 2.68 8.94 -1.91
C HIS A 676 3.24 8.29 -0.64
N PHE A 677 2.83 8.80 0.53
CA PHE A 677 3.26 8.28 1.83
C PHE A 677 2.73 6.87 2.08
N MET A 678 1.52 6.55 1.60
CA MET A 678 0.99 5.20 1.64
C MET A 678 1.86 4.22 0.84
N PHE A 679 2.34 4.59 -0.35
CA PHE A 679 3.25 3.73 -1.13
C PHE A 679 4.61 3.57 -0.47
N ASP A 680 5.16 4.63 0.11
CA ASP A 680 6.42 4.55 0.86
C ASP A 680 6.29 3.63 2.07
N TRP A 681 5.16 3.72 2.79
CA TRP A 681 4.83 2.79 3.87
C TRP A 681 4.69 1.36 3.35
N MET A 682 3.86 1.09 2.33
CA MET A 682 3.63 -0.26 1.78
C MET A 682 4.92 -0.94 1.32
N ARG A 683 5.88 -0.19 0.73
CA ARG A 683 7.17 -0.73 0.27
C ARG A 683 7.99 -1.39 1.39
N THR A 684 7.80 -0.98 2.64
CA THR A 684 8.53 -1.51 3.81
C THR A 684 7.86 -2.71 4.47
N HIS A 685 6.66 -3.08 4.03
CA HIS A 685 5.83 -4.10 4.69
C HIS A 685 5.71 -5.37 3.86
N ARG A 686 5.85 -6.51 4.54
CA ARG A 686 5.61 -7.85 4.02
C ARG A 686 4.93 -8.68 5.10
N ARG A 687 3.99 -9.53 4.67
CA ARG A 687 3.37 -10.51 5.56
C ARG A 687 4.39 -11.57 5.97
N SER A 688 4.27 -12.08 7.19
CA SER A 688 4.92 -13.34 7.60
C SER A 688 3.97 -14.52 7.39
N PHE A 689 4.33 -15.46 6.51
CA PHE A 689 3.51 -16.64 6.17
C PHE A 689 3.49 -17.71 7.27
N SER A 690 4.62 -17.92 7.96
CA SER A 690 4.78 -19.00 8.96
C SER A 690 5.19 -18.43 10.31
N PRO A 691 4.33 -17.63 10.99
CA PRO A 691 4.64 -17.14 12.32
C PRO A 691 4.79 -18.31 13.29
N LYS A 692 5.86 -18.28 14.10
CA LYS A 692 6.12 -19.31 15.13
C LYS A 692 5.08 -19.33 16.23
N THR A 693 4.40 -18.21 16.48
CA THR A 693 3.39 -18.07 17.52
C THR A 693 2.15 -17.39 16.97
N ILE A 694 0.99 -17.96 17.23
CA ILE A 694 -0.32 -17.40 16.88
C ILE A 694 -1.08 -17.17 18.18
N LYS A 695 -1.59 -15.95 18.35
CA LYS A 695 -2.54 -15.63 19.42
C LYS A 695 -3.66 -14.77 18.88
N CYS A 696 -4.77 -15.41 18.57
CA CYS A 696 -5.91 -14.76 17.92
C CYS A 696 -7.22 -15.03 18.67
N THR A 697 -8.12 -14.05 18.59
CA THR A 697 -9.49 -14.17 19.05
C THR A 697 -10.43 -14.26 17.86
N THR A 698 -11.42 -15.14 17.93
CA THR A 698 -12.47 -15.29 16.91
C THR A 698 -13.84 -15.45 17.56
N MET A 699 -14.88 -15.04 16.84
CA MET A 699 -16.29 -15.05 17.28
C MET A 699 -17.28 -15.37 16.15
N ARG A 700 -16.80 -15.59 14.92
CA ARG A 700 -17.64 -15.86 13.75
C ARG A 700 -17.29 -17.22 13.16
N PRO A 701 -18.26 -17.96 12.63
CA PRO A 701 -18.01 -19.32 12.14
C PRO A 701 -17.16 -19.35 10.87
N TRP A 702 -17.06 -18.24 10.13
CA TRP A 702 -16.21 -18.11 8.94
C TRP A 702 -14.81 -17.50 9.22
N ASP A 703 -14.53 -17.11 10.46
CA ASP A 703 -13.23 -16.58 10.89
C ASP A 703 -12.44 -17.72 11.55
N ASN A 704 -12.09 -18.72 10.74
CA ASN A 704 -11.72 -20.04 11.25
C ASN A 704 -10.36 -20.56 10.77
N PHE A 705 -9.67 -19.84 9.89
CA PHE A 705 -8.34 -20.18 9.40
C PHE A 705 -7.34 -19.09 9.81
N PHE A 706 -6.22 -19.48 10.43
CA PHE A 706 -5.16 -18.58 10.89
C PHE A 706 -3.79 -19.17 10.54
N TRP A 707 -3.17 -18.67 9.46
CA TRP A 707 -1.88 -19.11 8.88
C TRP A 707 -1.80 -20.59 8.55
N TRP A 708 -1.62 -21.44 9.55
CA TRP A 708 -1.44 -22.88 9.45
C TRP A 708 -2.35 -23.67 10.40
N VAL A 709 -3.30 -22.99 11.06
CA VAL A 709 -4.31 -23.61 11.93
C VAL A 709 -5.71 -23.32 11.41
N GLU A 710 -6.49 -24.37 11.20
CA GLU A 710 -7.93 -24.28 10.90
C GLU A 710 -8.74 -24.86 12.06
N LEU A 711 -9.81 -24.15 12.41
CA LEU A 711 -10.72 -24.46 13.50
C LEU A 711 -12.09 -24.85 12.94
N ASP A 712 -12.65 -25.95 13.44
CA ASP A 712 -14.00 -26.37 13.08
C ASP A 712 -14.81 -26.84 14.30
N GLY A 713 -16.14 -26.73 14.20
CA GLY A 713 -17.08 -27.10 15.24
C GLY A 713 -17.00 -26.20 16.49
N MET A 714 -16.78 -24.90 16.31
CA MET A 714 -16.74 -23.93 17.41
C MET A 714 -18.03 -23.95 18.26
N PRO A 715 -17.93 -24.02 19.61
CA PRO A 715 -19.12 -23.98 20.46
C PRO A 715 -19.92 -22.68 20.31
N SER A 716 -21.25 -22.77 20.30
CA SER A 716 -22.17 -21.64 20.09
C SER A 716 -22.09 -20.53 21.16
N THR A 717 -21.45 -20.80 22.30
CA THR A 717 -21.14 -19.81 23.33
C THR A 717 -20.07 -18.80 22.89
N PHE A 718 -19.18 -19.20 21.97
CA PHE A 718 -18.14 -18.35 21.39
C PHE A 718 -18.57 -17.69 20.08
N ILE A 719 -19.68 -18.13 19.49
CA ILE A 719 -20.19 -17.60 18.22
C ILE A 719 -21.22 -16.49 18.47
N THR A 720 -21.02 -15.34 17.82
CA THR A 720 -21.98 -14.23 17.79
C THR A 720 -22.14 -13.76 16.34
N LEU A 721 -23.33 -13.98 15.77
CA LEU A 721 -23.62 -13.54 14.39
C LEU A 721 -23.90 -12.03 14.33
N PRO A 722 -23.70 -11.37 13.17
CA PRO A 722 -23.85 -9.92 13.04
C PRO A 722 -25.23 -9.38 13.41
N LEU A 723 -26.27 -10.18 13.18
CA LEU A 723 -27.67 -9.88 13.52
C LEU A 723 -27.97 -10.00 15.02
N GLN A 724 -27.12 -10.70 15.77
CA GLN A 724 -27.25 -10.90 17.21
C GLN A 724 -26.43 -9.87 18.02
N TRP A 725 -25.80 -8.90 17.35
CA TRP A 725 -24.90 -7.95 17.98
C TRP A 725 -25.64 -6.76 18.60
N PRO A 726 -25.31 -6.32 19.83
CA PRO A 726 -24.39 -6.95 20.77
C PRO A 726 -25.07 -8.08 21.56
N ARG A 727 -24.39 -9.21 21.74
CA ARG A 727 -24.84 -10.29 22.61
C ARG A 727 -24.19 -10.13 23.99
N LYS A 728 -25.00 -9.92 25.05
CA LYS A 728 -24.50 -9.63 26.41
C LYS A 728 -23.52 -10.69 26.95
N GLU A 729 -23.78 -11.96 26.65
CA GLU A 729 -22.97 -13.10 27.10
C GLU A 729 -21.88 -13.50 26.10
N ALA A 730 -21.62 -12.68 25.07
CA ALA A 730 -20.67 -13.02 24.01
C ALA A 730 -19.26 -13.23 24.57
N ARG A 731 -18.69 -14.40 24.34
CA ARG A 731 -17.29 -14.72 24.63
C ARG A 731 -16.52 -14.82 23.33
N ASP A 732 -15.30 -14.31 23.34
CA ASP A 732 -14.31 -14.55 22.31
C ASP A 732 -13.63 -15.90 22.52
N ALA A 733 -13.46 -16.66 21.44
CA ALA A 733 -12.66 -17.87 21.46
C ALA A 733 -11.20 -17.50 21.25
N LEU A 734 -10.34 -17.89 22.20
CA LEU A 734 -8.91 -17.71 22.10
C LEU A 734 -8.26 -18.93 21.43
N LEU A 735 -7.51 -18.67 20.35
CA LEU A 735 -6.55 -19.57 19.74
C LEU A 735 -5.15 -19.20 20.24
N GLU A 736 -4.44 -20.18 20.78
CA GLU A 736 -3.00 -20.09 21.06
C GLU A 736 -2.30 -21.24 20.32
N ALA A 737 -1.39 -20.92 19.41
CA ALA A 737 -0.59 -21.90 18.70
C ALA A 737 0.90 -21.55 18.72
N GLU A 738 1.77 -22.55 18.80
CA GLU A 738 3.21 -22.38 18.89
C GLU A 738 3.94 -23.50 18.15
N ILE A 739 4.95 -23.13 17.38
CA ILE A 739 5.95 -24.02 16.79
C ILE A 739 7.20 -23.92 17.67
N GLY A 740 7.47 -25.00 18.40
CA GLY A 740 8.63 -25.16 19.25
C GLY A 740 9.81 -25.81 18.52
N ILE A 741 10.85 -26.13 19.29
CA ILE A 741 12.07 -26.80 18.81
C ILE A 741 11.76 -28.29 18.53
N ASN A 742 12.51 -28.92 17.61
CA ASN A 742 12.40 -30.35 17.25
C ASN A 742 10.99 -30.75 16.78
N ASN A 743 10.43 -30.05 15.79
CA ASN A 743 9.12 -30.35 15.20
C ASN A 743 7.96 -30.47 16.22
N ARG A 744 8.01 -29.70 17.31
CA ARG A 744 6.96 -29.70 18.32
C ARG A 744 5.94 -28.62 18.03
N ILE A 745 4.70 -28.99 17.75
CA ILE A 745 3.61 -28.03 17.53
C ILE A 745 2.58 -28.17 18.62
N ARG A 746 2.18 -27.04 19.22
CA ARG A 746 1.12 -26.98 20.23
C ARG A 746 0.02 -26.07 19.75
N VAL A 747 -1.23 -26.54 19.82
CA VAL A 747 -2.42 -25.73 19.53
C VAL A 747 -3.43 -25.89 20.66
N LYS A 748 -3.96 -24.77 21.13
CA LYS A 748 -5.01 -24.71 22.15
C LYS A 748 -6.15 -23.84 21.64
N SER A 749 -7.34 -24.44 21.56
CA SER A 749 -8.56 -23.77 21.10
C SER A 749 -9.80 -24.47 21.69
N PRO A 750 -10.92 -23.74 21.91
CA PRO A 750 -12.20 -24.34 22.28
C PRO A 750 -12.88 -25.12 21.14
N ALA A 751 -12.36 -25.05 19.90
CA ALA A 751 -12.90 -25.79 18.75
C ALA A 751 -12.96 -27.31 18.99
N LYS A 752 -13.91 -27.97 18.32
CA LYS A 752 -14.06 -29.44 18.40
C LYS A 752 -13.05 -30.14 17.50
N ILE A 753 -12.76 -29.57 16.35
CA ILE A 753 -11.83 -30.12 15.37
C ILE A 753 -10.75 -29.07 15.11
N ILE A 754 -9.50 -29.50 15.10
CA ILE A 754 -8.33 -28.68 14.78
C ILE A 754 -7.58 -29.36 13.65
N THR A 755 -7.34 -28.62 12.57
CA THR A 755 -6.47 -29.03 11.47
C THR A 755 -5.22 -28.17 11.46
N VAL A 756 -4.05 -28.81 11.40
CA VAL A 756 -2.74 -28.17 11.28
C VAL A 756 -2.21 -28.42 9.88
N TYR A 757 -1.90 -27.36 9.15
CA TYR A 757 -1.29 -27.40 7.82
C TYR A 757 0.22 -27.22 7.94
N LEU A 758 0.99 -27.94 7.13
CA LEU A 758 2.44 -28.08 7.31
C LEU A 758 3.15 -27.89 5.98
N ASN A 759 4.26 -27.14 6.01
CA ASN A 759 5.19 -26.97 4.91
C ASN A 759 6.64 -27.04 5.46
N PRO A 760 7.67 -27.03 4.59
CA PRO A 760 9.07 -27.12 5.02
C PRO A 760 9.56 -25.96 5.90
N ASP A 761 8.87 -24.81 5.91
CA ASP A 761 9.21 -23.69 6.79
C ASP A 761 8.70 -23.90 8.23
N ILE A 762 7.72 -24.79 8.41
CA ILE A 762 7.07 -25.07 9.69
C ILE A 762 7.71 -26.28 10.39
N ILE A 763 8.07 -27.32 9.63
CA ILE A 763 8.68 -28.56 10.15
C ILE A 763 9.73 -29.14 9.20
N ASP A 764 10.64 -29.95 9.74
CA ASP A 764 11.48 -30.85 8.95
C ASP A 764 10.74 -32.18 8.70
N PHE A 765 10.37 -32.47 7.46
CA PHE A 765 9.69 -33.73 7.10
C PHE A 765 10.56 -34.99 7.23
N GLN A 766 11.87 -34.86 7.51
CA GLN A 766 12.76 -35.99 7.78
C GLN A 766 12.72 -36.45 9.25
N GLU A 767 12.12 -35.66 10.14
CA GLU A 767 12.02 -35.96 11.57
C GLU A 767 10.58 -36.23 12.01
N ASN A 768 10.41 -36.91 13.15
CA ASN A 768 9.11 -37.12 13.76
C ASN A 768 8.50 -35.79 14.23
N VAL A 769 7.18 -35.65 14.10
CA VAL A 769 6.47 -34.43 14.48
C VAL A 769 5.63 -34.69 15.73
N SER A 770 5.89 -33.91 16.79
CA SER A 770 5.14 -33.99 18.04
C SER A 770 4.03 -32.95 18.06
N LEU A 771 2.80 -33.38 17.86
CA LEU A 771 1.60 -32.53 17.84
C LEU A 771 0.87 -32.63 19.18
N ASN A 772 0.65 -31.49 19.85
CA ASN A 772 -0.23 -31.39 21.02
C ASN A 772 -1.43 -30.49 20.71
N LEU A 773 -2.59 -31.08 20.42
CA LEU A 773 -3.81 -30.36 20.05
C LEU A 773 -4.82 -30.47 21.19
N SER A 774 -4.97 -29.38 21.95
CA SER A 774 -5.89 -29.26 23.10
C SER A 774 -5.76 -30.42 24.12
N GLY A 775 -4.53 -30.89 24.36
CA GLY A 775 -4.20 -31.93 25.34
C GLY A 775 -4.05 -33.35 24.78
N LYS A 776 -4.50 -33.61 23.55
CA LYS A 776 -4.19 -34.86 22.84
C LYS A 776 -2.81 -34.74 22.20
N THR A 777 -1.97 -35.76 22.38
CA THR A 777 -0.61 -35.78 21.83
C THR A 777 -0.48 -36.91 20.81
N GLN A 778 0.10 -36.61 19.66
CA GLN A 778 0.51 -37.58 18.63
C GLN A 778 1.97 -37.33 18.30
N ASN A 779 2.74 -38.40 18.05
CA ASN A 779 4.14 -38.30 17.67
C ASN A 779 4.43 -39.32 16.58
N GLU A 780 4.38 -38.89 15.33
CA GLU A 780 4.48 -39.75 14.16
C GLU A 780 5.24 -39.03 13.03
N PRO A 781 5.87 -39.77 12.12
CA PRO A 781 6.40 -39.19 10.90
C PRO A 781 5.26 -38.66 10.03
N ILE A 782 5.40 -37.45 9.50
CA ILE A 782 4.45 -36.86 8.57
C ILE A 782 5.06 -36.89 7.19
N VAL A 783 4.33 -37.44 6.21
CA VAL A 783 4.81 -37.53 4.82
C VAL A 783 4.10 -36.47 3.97
N PRO A 784 4.84 -35.68 3.17
CA PRO A 784 4.26 -34.79 2.17
C PRO A 784 3.29 -35.51 1.22
N ASN A 785 2.18 -34.86 0.88
CA ASN A 785 1.12 -35.39 0.03
C ASN A 785 0.74 -34.39 -1.07
N LEU A 786 0.88 -34.83 -2.33
CA LEU A 786 0.55 -34.01 -3.51
C LEU A 786 -0.92 -33.58 -3.57
N GLU A 787 -1.85 -34.44 -3.15
CA GLU A 787 -3.27 -34.07 -3.12
C GLU A 787 -3.52 -32.92 -2.15
N VAL A 788 -2.90 -32.95 -0.97
CA VAL A 788 -3.01 -31.86 0.02
C VAL A 788 -2.43 -30.57 -0.56
N MET A 789 -1.26 -30.65 -1.20
CA MET A 789 -0.60 -29.51 -1.84
C MET A 789 -1.43 -28.89 -2.95
N LEU A 790 -1.89 -29.71 -3.89
CA LEU A 790 -2.62 -29.22 -5.05
C LEU A 790 -4.01 -28.71 -4.65
N GLU A 791 -4.68 -29.33 -3.68
CA GLU A 791 -5.96 -28.86 -3.16
C GLU A 791 -5.81 -27.54 -2.39
N ASP A 792 -4.73 -27.37 -1.62
CA ASP A 792 -4.38 -26.11 -0.96
C ASP A 792 -4.22 -24.98 -1.99
N VAL A 793 -3.39 -25.19 -3.01
CA VAL A 793 -3.16 -24.19 -4.06
C VAL A 793 -4.45 -23.92 -4.84
N ARG A 794 -5.26 -24.93 -5.13
CA ARG A 794 -6.54 -24.77 -5.82
C ARG A 794 -7.54 -23.95 -5.01
N THR A 795 -7.55 -24.11 -3.69
CA THR A 795 -8.53 -23.47 -2.80
C THR A 795 -8.05 -22.13 -2.26
N ARG A 796 -6.79 -21.95 -1.87
CA ARG A 796 -6.29 -20.64 -1.44
C ARG A 796 -5.79 -19.77 -2.59
N GLY A 797 -5.30 -20.38 -3.68
CA GLY A 797 -4.68 -19.67 -4.80
C GLY A 797 -3.20 -19.32 -4.59
N ASP A 798 -2.63 -19.55 -3.40
CA ASP A 798 -1.24 -19.25 -3.09
C ASP A 798 -0.32 -20.34 -3.66
N ARG A 799 0.31 -20.04 -4.81
CA ARG A 799 1.26 -20.95 -5.48
C ARG A 799 2.68 -20.85 -4.92
N PHE A 800 2.97 -19.84 -4.12
CA PHE A 800 4.32 -19.58 -3.62
C PHE A 800 4.56 -20.24 -2.27
N ASN A 801 3.50 -20.36 -1.46
CA ASN A 801 3.56 -20.95 -0.13
C ASN A 801 2.55 -22.09 0.03
N PRO A 802 2.67 -23.20 -0.72
CA PRO A 802 1.73 -24.30 -0.63
C PRO A 802 1.96 -25.13 0.64
N PHE A 803 0.88 -25.67 1.22
CA PHE A 803 0.98 -26.66 2.30
C PHE A 803 1.19 -28.07 1.77
N TRP A 804 2.19 -28.78 2.30
CA TRP A 804 2.60 -30.10 1.81
C TRP A 804 1.87 -31.23 2.50
N ALA A 805 1.42 -31.02 3.74
CA ALA A 805 0.68 -32.00 4.51
C ALA A 805 -0.33 -31.30 5.44
N LYS A 806 -1.29 -32.05 5.94
CA LYS A 806 -2.21 -31.59 6.99
C LYS A 806 -2.49 -32.72 7.97
N VAL A 807 -2.70 -32.38 9.24
CA VAL A 807 -3.11 -33.31 10.30
C VAL A 807 -4.34 -32.77 10.99
N THR A 808 -5.38 -33.59 11.11
CA THR A 808 -6.65 -33.22 11.73
C THR A 808 -6.87 -34.07 12.98
N MET A 809 -7.19 -33.44 14.11
CA MET A 809 -7.61 -34.13 15.33
C MET A 809 -8.94 -33.58 15.82
N SER A 810 -9.80 -34.50 16.26
CA SER A 810 -11.04 -34.18 16.97
C SER A 810 -10.80 -34.27 18.49
N ARG A 811 -11.38 -33.33 19.24
CA ARG A 811 -11.28 -33.25 20.69
C ARG A 811 -12.07 -34.33 21.42
#